data_AF-A0A162YHJ4-F1
#
_entry.id   AF-A0A162YHJ4-F1
#
_cell.length_a   1.000
_cell.length_b   1.000
_cell.length_c   1.000
_cell.angle_alpha   90.00
_cell.angle_beta   90.00
_cell.angle_gamma   90.00
#
_symmetry.space_group_name_H-M   'P 1'
#
loop_
_entity.id
_entity.type
_entity.pdbx_description
1 polymer ?
#
loop_
_entity_poly.entity_id
_entity_poly.type
_entity_poly.pdbx_seq_one_letter_code
_entity_poly.pdbx_strand_id
1 'polypeptide(L)'
;MDSFRICYNLTPYDSLGLPPLPEAYIVSVKDNLLSYVEKQATLNTLDSLHINYKDSPHEQILELCDALKPIVLEQRFQPKKSRKKLKLAALLENQTTKELVVSFVNRKLATFYMLINENKYPICYNANRKDPAEIYRIQHQEKALEPLLKFIKTDDGIEYSFSLSDHQKEYIPSQHNIVILLNDPSWIILNKKIYQISNLNANKLKPFFTKDVITIAQKHIKTYVEKIIIPVIKNVNISAIGFDVSTKSEITAYTIEIIQDFIADKYVIKVSFEYQSSIFDCNETKKTASQVLFDEGGQLQIIQTKRNTEEEQKIIDLLINKGLHLNNNRLLETSSQDPFSIFEWYREYKNQLTEDGFTSIIPQIEDKDIALASYTIDFKNQKKNDWFDIKGIITIGDFKIPFSKFVDNIKQNNRIFSIDDDTVFLIPESWMTRYKKLANFGKVNDDTLIINKSNYTILQEVLPPEEVDLKPATEIVYTQSPLLKATLRPYQEEGVQWLVKHYNNQLGACLADDMGLGKTLQTIAMLVFAKEQLKLVKGTTKNVRLDLFDDPLEVKKYLKALIILPSSLIFNWAQEILKFAPHFSIAKYTGATRKEIVPYLQDYDVILTTYATAAKDIKVLEKINFNYLILDESQQIKNKESKVFTAINTINVTHKISLSGTPIENSLSDLWSQMQFINPGILGSFPFFKEHFKIPIEKHRNQDRIEVLKGLIDPFILRRTKEQVAKDLPALTEQIIYTEMLPAQEKQYESEKSATRNALLGIDTQTNNKIHILNSLNKLRQLANHPKLVFSKTETTSGKFIDVTNYISTLAKSNKKVLVFSSFVSHLELYTNWCDQENLSYTVLTGQTKSEDREQNVKDFQENQDISVFFISLKAGGVGLNLTKASYVILLDPWWNPFIEKQAIARAHRIGQTQPVTVTRFITKNTIEEKIIQLQQKKKVLSNDIIATDSIPDYIDEDLEELLK
;
A
#
# COMPACT_ATOMS: atom_id res chain seq x y z
N MET A 1 27.09 45.80 1.96
CA MET A 1 25.93 44.94 1.61
C MET A 1 25.01 44.98 2.80
N ASP A 2 23.80 45.51 2.63
CA ASP A 2 22.81 45.52 3.72
C ASP A 2 22.43 44.07 4.06
N SER A 3 22.72 43.63 5.28
CA SER A 3 22.32 42.29 5.75
C SER A 3 20.89 42.34 6.26
N PHE A 4 20.01 41.47 5.78
CA PHE A 4 18.63 41.38 6.25
C PHE A 4 18.51 40.39 7.42
N ARG A 5 17.64 40.69 8.39
CA ARG A 5 17.28 39.76 9.48
C ARG A 5 15.77 39.70 9.66
N ILE A 6 15.30 38.54 10.14
CA ILE A 6 13.92 38.37 10.59
C ILE A 6 13.79 39.02 11.97
N CYS A 7 12.79 39.87 12.13
CA CYS A 7 12.42 40.51 13.38
C CYS A 7 10.94 40.25 13.66
N TYR A 8 10.61 39.86 14.88
CA TYR A 8 9.26 39.54 15.30
C TYR A 8 8.66 40.70 16.07
N ASN A 9 7.54 41.25 15.63
CA ASN A 9 6.87 42.35 16.31
C ASN A 9 5.62 41.87 17.03
N LEU A 10 5.49 42.23 18.31
CA LEU A 10 4.30 41.96 19.12
C LEU A 10 3.32 43.13 18.99
N THR A 11 2.14 42.87 18.43
CA THR A 11 1.08 43.87 18.27
C THR A 11 0.01 43.69 19.36
N PRO A 12 -0.32 44.73 20.15
CA PRO A 12 -1.32 44.62 21.21
C PRO A 12 -2.74 44.52 20.66
N TYR A 13 -3.55 43.65 21.27
CA TYR A 13 -4.97 43.44 20.95
C TYR A 13 -5.86 43.63 22.20
N ASP A 14 -5.50 44.60 23.04
CA ASP A 14 -6.14 44.85 24.34
C ASP A 14 -7.65 45.07 24.25
N SER A 15 -8.12 45.69 23.16
CA SER A 15 -9.55 45.94 22.90
C SER A 15 -10.37 44.65 22.69
N LEU A 16 -9.71 43.54 22.36
CA LEU A 16 -10.33 42.21 22.18
C LEU A 16 -10.08 41.28 23.38
N GLY A 17 -9.35 41.75 24.41
CA GLY A 17 -8.97 40.94 25.57
C GLY A 17 -8.01 39.79 25.24
N LEU A 18 -7.27 39.91 24.14
CA LEU A 18 -6.25 38.94 23.71
C LEU A 18 -4.84 39.44 24.07
N PRO A 19 -3.90 38.52 24.39
CA PRO A 19 -2.49 38.88 24.54
C PRO A 19 -1.89 39.40 23.22
N PRO A 20 -0.75 40.12 23.25
CA PRO A 20 -0.09 40.62 22.05
C PRO A 20 0.26 39.49 21.06
N LEU A 21 -0.12 39.64 19.80
CA LEU A 21 0.09 38.63 18.76
C LEU A 21 1.35 38.94 17.94
N PRO A 22 2.17 37.93 17.58
CA PRO A 22 3.41 38.11 16.87
C PRO A 22 3.21 38.21 15.36
N GLU A 23 3.99 39.08 14.73
CA GLU A 23 4.10 39.21 13.27
C GLU A 23 5.57 39.22 12.86
N ALA A 24 5.92 38.46 11.83
CA ALA A 24 7.29 38.38 11.34
C ALA A 24 7.55 39.39 10.21
N TYR A 25 8.64 40.16 10.34
CA TYR A 25 9.08 41.18 9.42
C TYR A 25 10.54 40.98 9.02
N ILE A 26 10.88 41.42 7.81
CA ILE A 26 12.26 41.50 7.32
C ILE A 26 12.74 42.92 7.53
N VAL A 27 13.83 43.07 8.27
CA VAL A 27 14.42 44.36 8.64
C VAL A 27 15.85 44.41 8.12
N SER A 28 16.22 45.53 7.50
CA SER A 28 17.60 45.79 7.07
C SER A 28 18.47 46.16 8.28
N VAL A 29 19.68 45.61 8.35
CA VAL A 29 20.63 45.87 9.45
C VAL A 29 21.73 46.81 8.95
N LYS A 30 21.93 47.92 9.67
CA LYS A 30 23.03 48.88 9.44
C LYS A 30 23.79 49.09 10.75
N ASP A 31 25.11 48.97 10.70
CA ASP A 31 25.99 49.09 11.88
C ASP A 31 25.55 48.22 13.07
N ASN A 32 25.07 47.00 12.76
CA ASN A 32 24.56 46.02 13.73
C ASN A 32 23.26 46.44 14.47
N LEU A 33 22.59 47.49 14.02
CA LEU A 33 21.29 47.97 14.52
C LEU A 33 20.17 47.65 13.52
N LEU A 34 18.98 47.36 14.04
CA LEU A 34 17.77 47.10 13.25
C LEU A 34 17.23 48.42 12.69
N SER A 35 17.36 48.63 11.39
CA SER A 35 16.90 49.86 10.72
C SER A 35 15.42 49.77 10.35
N TYR A 36 15.03 49.95 9.08
CA TYR A 36 13.62 50.03 8.67
C TYR A 36 13.05 48.67 8.28
N VAL A 37 11.73 48.51 8.48
CA VAL A 37 10.98 47.33 8.02
C VAL A 37 10.83 47.39 6.51
N GLU A 38 11.37 46.39 5.81
CA GLU A 38 11.35 46.31 4.35
C GLU A 38 10.07 45.64 3.86
N LYS A 39 9.81 44.42 4.34
CA LYS A 39 8.68 43.57 3.93
C LYS A 39 8.23 42.67 5.07
N GLN A 40 7.02 42.13 4.94
CA GLN A 40 6.58 41.03 5.80
C GLN A 40 7.33 39.75 5.43
N ALA A 41 7.72 38.96 6.43
CA ALA A 41 8.40 37.69 6.24
C ALA A 41 7.36 36.60 5.87
N THR A 42 7.20 36.35 4.57
CA THR A 42 6.43 35.24 4.00
C THR A 42 7.40 34.28 3.31
N LEU A 43 7.00 33.03 3.08
CA LEU A 43 7.85 32.03 2.41
C LEU A 43 8.44 32.57 1.09
N ASN A 44 7.59 33.20 0.27
CA ASN A 44 8.01 33.80 -0.99
C ASN A 44 9.02 34.95 -0.82
N THR A 45 8.89 35.78 0.23
CA THR A 45 9.83 36.90 0.45
C THR A 45 11.15 36.43 1.05
N LEU A 46 11.11 35.42 1.92
CA LEU A 46 12.31 34.80 2.50
C LEU A 46 13.14 34.06 1.44
N ASP A 47 12.49 33.29 0.56
CA ASP A 47 13.13 32.60 -0.56
C ASP A 47 13.73 33.61 -1.56
N SER A 48 13.03 34.71 -1.86
CA SER A 48 13.51 35.76 -2.77
C SER A 48 14.72 36.54 -2.25
N LEU A 49 14.94 36.56 -0.94
CA LEU A 49 16.05 37.26 -0.28
C LEU A 49 17.14 36.28 0.19
N HIS A 50 17.03 34.99 -0.15
CA HIS A 50 17.96 33.92 0.24
C HIS A 50 18.22 33.86 1.76
N ILE A 51 17.22 34.19 2.58
CA ILE A 51 17.32 34.07 4.03
C ILE A 51 17.08 32.61 4.40
N ASN A 52 18.08 31.94 4.96
CA ASN A 52 17.93 30.54 5.37
C ASN A 52 17.06 30.43 6.63
N TYR A 53 15.85 29.88 6.50
CA TYR A 53 14.93 29.61 7.61
C TYR A 53 14.56 28.13 7.77
N LYS A 54 14.76 27.30 6.73
CA LYS A 54 14.43 25.87 6.74
C LYS A 54 15.39 25.09 7.63
N ASP A 55 14.88 24.06 8.29
CA ASP A 55 15.64 23.25 9.27
C ASP A 55 16.21 24.08 10.43
N SER A 56 15.58 25.23 10.73
CA SER A 56 15.97 26.13 11.82
C SER A 56 14.78 26.48 12.70
N PRO A 57 14.99 26.92 13.96
CA PRO A 57 13.90 27.34 14.83
C PRO A 57 13.03 28.47 14.25
N HIS A 58 13.53 29.23 13.26
CA HIS A 58 12.72 30.22 12.53
C HIS A 58 11.53 29.60 11.80
N GLU A 59 11.65 28.38 11.25
CA GLU A 59 10.57 27.69 10.55
C GLU A 59 9.36 27.47 11.47
N GLN A 60 9.60 26.89 12.64
CA GLN A 60 8.58 26.68 13.65
C GLN A 60 7.98 28.00 14.17
N ILE A 61 8.79 29.05 14.36
CA ILE A 61 8.30 30.35 14.81
C ILE A 61 7.45 31.04 13.73
N LEU A 62 7.78 30.89 12.46
CA LEU A 62 6.99 31.43 11.35
C LEU A 62 5.63 30.71 11.23
N GLU A 63 5.59 29.39 11.43
CA GLU A 63 4.34 28.64 11.51
C GLU A 63 3.46 29.09 12.69
N LEU A 64 4.07 29.36 13.84
CA LEU A 64 3.37 29.91 15.00
C LEU A 64 2.80 31.31 14.71
N CYS A 65 3.58 32.18 14.07
CA CYS A 65 3.10 33.50 13.61
C CYS A 65 1.90 33.35 12.66
N ASP A 66 1.96 32.43 11.70
CA ASP A 66 0.89 32.18 10.74
C ASP A 66 -0.38 31.62 11.41
N ALA A 67 -0.23 30.67 12.32
CA ALA A 67 -1.36 30.09 13.07
C ALA A 67 -2.06 31.11 13.99
N LEU A 68 -1.34 32.13 14.44
CA LEU A 68 -1.84 33.19 15.32
C LEU A 68 -2.42 34.40 14.56
N LYS A 69 -2.38 34.41 13.22
CA LYS A 69 -2.99 35.49 12.43
C LYS A 69 -4.50 35.55 12.68
N PRO A 70 -5.09 36.76 12.82
CA PRO A 70 -6.53 36.91 13.06
C PRO A 70 -7.43 36.16 12.07
N ILE A 71 -7.08 36.17 10.78
CA ILE A 71 -7.84 35.48 9.72
C ILE A 71 -7.83 33.95 9.90
N VAL A 72 -6.72 33.39 10.38
CA VAL A 72 -6.57 31.94 10.61
C VAL A 72 -7.36 31.52 11.84
N LEU A 73 -7.33 32.34 12.90
CA LEU A 73 -8.16 32.14 14.09
C LEU A 73 -9.66 32.20 13.74
N GLU A 74 -10.08 33.14 12.89
CA GLU A 74 -11.46 33.25 12.40
C GLU A 74 -11.93 31.99 11.65
N GLN A 75 -11.07 31.42 10.80
CA GLN A 75 -11.38 30.21 10.05
C GLN A 75 -11.45 28.97 10.95
N ARG A 76 -10.52 28.85 11.89
CA ARG A 76 -10.39 27.68 12.77
C ARG A 76 -11.56 27.56 13.75
N PHE A 77 -12.01 28.68 14.31
CA PHE A 77 -13.06 28.72 15.33
C PHE A 77 -14.43 29.12 14.78
N GLN A 78 -14.62 29.00 13.46
CA GLN A 78 -15.90 29.22 12.80
C GLN A 78 -16.90 28.09 13.14
N PRO A 79 -18.13 28.38 13.59
CA PRO A 79 -19.13 27.35 13.85
C PRO A 79 -19.55 26.61 12.57
N LYS A 80 -19.43 25.28 12.52
CA LYS A 80 -19.72 24.42 11.34
C LYS A 80 -21.13 24.58 10.73
N LYS A 81 -22.09 25.17 11.46
CA LYS A 81 -23.49 25.38 11.03
C LYS A 81 -23.85 26.84 10.68
N SER A 82 -22.90 27.79 10.73
CA SER A 82 -23.19 29.21 10.45
C SER A 82 -23.05 29.56 8.97
N ARG A 83 -24.10 30.13 8.36
CA ARG A 83 -24.06 30.67 6.98
C ARG A 83 -23.31 32.01 6.86
N LYS A 84 -23.03 32.72 7.96
CA LYS A 84 -22.27 33.98 7.98
C LYS A 84 -20.87 33.77 8.55
N LYS A 85 -19.85 34.26 7.83
CA LYS A 85 -18.47 34.34 8.33
C LYS A 85 -18.40 35.44 9.40
N LEU A 86 -18.19 35.03 10.64
CA LEU A 86 -18.01 35.95 11.78
C LEU A 86 -16.55 36.42 11.84
N LYS A 87 -16.35 37.71 12.09
CA LYS A 87 -15.02 38.29 12.39
C LYS A 87 -14.60 37.93 13.82
N LEU A 88 -13.30 38.04 14.11
CA LEU A 88 -12.72 37.64 15.40
C LEU A 88 -13.40 38.34 16.59
N ALA A 89 -13.69 39.63 16.48
CA ALA A 89 -14.39 40.39 17.52
C ALA A 89 -15.77 39.78 17.87
N ALA A 90 -16.55 39.38 16.86
CA ALA A 90 -17.87 38.78 17.05
C ALA A 90 -17.80 37.31 17.55
N LEU A 91 -16.73 36.59 17.22
CA LEU A 91 -16.49 35.23 17.76
C LEU A 91 -16.17 35.27 19.26
N LEU A 92 -15.49 36.32 19.72
CA LEU A 92 -15.10 36.51 21.12
C LEU A 92 -16.24 37.05 22.01
N GLU A 93 -17.38 37.43 21.44
CA GLU A 93 -18.59 37.77 22.22
C GLU A 93 -19.23 36.54 22.87
N ASN A 94 -19.06 35.35 22.27
CA ASN A 94 -19.51 34.10 22.87
C ASN A 94 -18.47 33.58 23.88
N GLN A 95 -18.89 33.40 25.14
CA GLN A 95 -17.99 33.05 26.23
C GLN A 95 -17.28 31.69 26.04
N THR A 96 -17.97 30.67 25.53
CA THR A 96 -17.40 29.34 25.31
C THR A 96 -16.38 29.36 24.17
N THR A 97 -16.68 30.07 23.08
CA THR A 97 -15.74 30.24 21.95
C THR A 97 -14.54 31.09 22.36
N LYS A 98 -14.76 32.13 23.17
CA LYS A 98 -13.70 32.99 23.71
C LYS A 98 -12.71 32.20 24.55
N GLU A 99 -13.18 31.33 25.43
CA GLU A 99 -12.31 30.46 26.25
C GLU A 99 -11.46 29.52 25.38
N LEU A 100 -12.04 28.95 24.33
CA LEU A 100 -11.31 28.10 23.37
C LEU A 100 -10.25 28.87 22.58
N VAL A 101 -10.58 30.06 22.08
CA VAL A 101 -9.65 30.92 21.33
C VAL A 101 -8.50 31.37 22.24
N VAL A 102 -8.81 31.85 23.45
CA VAL A 102 -7.81 32.31 24.43
C VAL A 102 -6.89 31.15 24.85
N SER A 103 -7.45 29.97 25.12
CA SER A 103 -6.67 28.76 25.45
C SER A 103 -5.71 28.37 24.31
N PHE A 104 -6.19 28.40 23.07
CA PHE A 104 -5.36 28.12 21.89
C PHE A 104 -4.25 29.14 21.69
N VAL A 105 -4.58 30.44 21.76
CA VAL A 105 -3.62 31.53 21.61
C VAL A 105 -2.56 31.47 22.71
N ASN A 106 -2.95 31.28 23.97
CA ASN A 106 -2.02 31.20 25.10
C ASN A 106 -1.03 30.04 24.93
N ARG A 107 -1.51 28.86 24.51
CA ARG A 107 -0.65 27.68 24.30
C ARG A 107 0.40 27.92 23.22
N LYS A 108 -0.01 28.53 22.08
CA LYS A 108 0.89 28.81 20.96
C LYS A 108 1.87 29.94 21.29
N LEU A 109 1.43 30.96 22.02
CA LEU A 109 2.31 32.04 22.50
C LEU A 109 3.33 31.55 23.52
N ALA A 110 2.98 30.59 24.38
CA ALA A 110 3.94 30.00 25.32
C ALA A 110 5.13 29.37 24.58
N THR A 111 4.86 28.57 23.55
CA THR A 111 5.90 28.00 22.68
C THR A 111 6.68 29.08 21.92
N PHE A 112 6.00 30.11 21.42
CA PHE A 112 6.64 31.22 20.72
C PHE A 112 7.66 31.96 21.60
N TYR A 113 7.29 32.34 22.82
CA TYR A 113 8.19 33.09 23.71
C TYR A 113 9.39 32.24 24.17
N MET A 114 9.19 30.95 24.41
CA MET A 114 10.27 30.00 24.71
C MET A 114 11.29 29.96 23.57
N LEU A 115 10.85 29.70 22.34
CA LEU A 115 11.73 29.61 21.16
C LEU A 115 12.45 30.92 20.85
N ILE A 116 11.76 32.06 20.97
CA ILE A 116 12.36 33.38 20.75
C ILE A 116 13.45 33.68 21.78
N ASN A 117 13.21 33.35 23.06
CA ASN A 117 14.16 33.67 24.13
C ASN A 117 15.37 32.75 24.12
N GLU A 118 15.18 31.44 23.90
CA GLU A 118 16.27 30.44 23.79
C GLU A 118 17.25 30.78 22.67
N ASN A 119 16.72 31.18 21.50
CA ASN A 119 17.51 31.46 20.31
C ASN A 119 17.94 32.94 20.19
N LYS A 120 17.53 33.80 21.13
CA LYS A 120 17.82 35.24 21.17
C LYS A 120 17.47 35.98 19.87
N TYR A 121 16.35 35.62 19.26
CA TYR A 121 15.93 36.22 17.99
C TYR A 121 15.34 37.62 18.18
N PRO A 122 15.65 38.58 17.27
CA PRO A 122 15.17 39.95 17.39
C PRO A 122 13.65 40.04 17.56
N ILE A 123 13.22 40.68 18.65
CA ILE A 123 11.81 40.91 18.96
C ILE A 123 11.56 42.38 19.33
N CYS A 124 10.47 42.94 18.85
CA CYS A 124 10.02 44.30 19.11
C CYS A 124 8.62 44.30 19.74
N TYR A 125 8.31 45.34 20.52
CA TYR A 125 6.98 45.56 21.06
C TYR A 125 6.33 46.78 20.42
N ASN A 126 5.17 46.59 19.78
CA ASN A 126 4.35 47.62 19.15
C ASN A 126 5.14 48.55 18.22
N ALA A 127 6.02 47.98 17.39
CA ALA A 127 6.86 48.74 16.48
C ALA A 127 6.05 49.41 15.37
N ASN A 128 6.34 50.69 15.14
CA ASN A 128 5.81 51.43 14.00
C ASN A 128 6.69 51.20 12.77
N ARG A 129 6.09 50.83 11.64
CA ARG A 129 6.82 50.55 10.39
C ARG A 129 7.56 51.77 9.82
N LYS A 130 7.19 53.00 10.24
CA LYS A 130 7.82 54.25 9.79
C LYS A 130 9.11 54.61 10.54
N ASP A 131 9.35 53.97 11.67
CA ASP A 131 10.45 54.26 12.57
C ASP A 131 11.46 53.08 12.56
N PRO A 132 12.75 53.31 12.83
CA PRO A 132 13.72 52.23 12.97
C PRO A 132 13.30 51.21 14.05
N ALA A 133 13.31 49.92 13.71
CA ALA A 133 12.85 48.83 14.57
C ALA A 133 13.68 48.73 15.87
N GLU A 134 14.94 49.16 15.86
CA GLU A 134 15.81 49.18 17.03
C GLU A 134 15.21 49.98 18.21
N ILE A 135 14.42 51.02 17.94
CA ILE A 135 13.78 51.85 18.98
C ILE A 135 12.84 51.01 19.87
N TYR A 136 12.19 50.03 19.25
CA TYR A 136 11.16 49.16 19.83
C TYR A 136 11.70 47.79 20.26
N ARG A 137 13.00 47.56 20.06
CA ARG A 137 13.64 46.28 20.34
C ARG A 137 13.60 45.97 21.83
N ILE A 138 13.26 44.72 22.13
CA ILE A 138 13.29 44.14 23.46
C ILE A 138 14.58 43.31 23.58
N GLN A 139 15.24 43.40 24.73
CA GLN A 139 16.43 42.61 25.04
C GLN A 139 16.05 41.29 25.73
N HIS A 140 16.73 40.21 25.39
CA HIS A 140 16.52 38.87 25.98
C HIS A 140 17.18 38.76 27.34
N GLN A 141 16.60 37.93 28.21
CA GLN A 141 17.16 37.55 29.50
C GLN A 141 16.97 36.06 29.72
N GLU A 142 18.03 35.38 30.13
CA GLU A 142 18.04 33.93 30.34
C GLU A 142 17.50 33.53 31.71
N LYS A 143 17.65 34.40 32.71
CA LYS A 143 17.22 34.12 34.08
C LYS A 143 15.73 34.44 34.25
N ALA A 144 14.96 33.46 34.70
CA ALA A 144 13.58 33.69 35.13
C ALA A 144 13.56 34.53 36.42
N LEU A 145 12.52 35.34 36.57
CA LEU A 145 12.25 36.10 37.78
C LEU A 145 11.48 35.23 38.77
N GLU A 146 11.99 35.15 39.99
CA GLU A 146 11.28 34.53 41.09
C GLU A 146 10.42 35.58 41.81
N PRO A 147 9.12 35.30 42.00
CA PRO A 147 8.27 36.14 42.82
C PRO A 147 8.65 35.99 44.30
N LEU A 148 8.75 37.12 44.99
CA LEU A 148 8.93 37.18 46.43
C LEU A 148 7.76 37.95 47.05
N LEU A 149 7.11 37.31 48.01
CA LEU A 149 6.03 37.90 48.77
C LEU A 149 6.48 38.12 50.21
N LYS A 150 6.50 39.38 50.65
CA LYS A 150 6.92 39.75 52.00
C LYS A 150 5.71 40.14 52.84
N PHE A 151 5.58 39.52 54.01
CA PHE A 151 4.55 39.85 55.01
C PHE A 151 5.19 40.39 56.28
N ILE A 152 4.67 41.52 56.75
CA ILE A 152 5.07 42.15 58.01
C ILE A 152 3.81 42.33 58.86
N LYS A 153 3.83 41.77 60.08
CA LYS A 153 2.78 41.97 61.08
C LYS A 153 3.00 43.33 61.75
N THR A 154 1.97 44.18 61.76
CA THR A 154 1.98 45.48 62.44
C THR A 154 0.92 45.50 63.54
N ASP A 155 0.97 46.48 64.44
CA ASP A 155 0.04 46.59 65.57
C ASP A 155 -1.43 46.78 65.12
N ASP A 156 -1.65 47.40 63.95
CA ASP A 156 -2.97 47.70 63.37
C ASP A 156 -3.42 46.75 62.24
N GLY A 157 -2.60 45.76 61.86
CA GLY A 157 -2.93 44.86 60.74
C GLY A 157 -1.76 44.08 60.14
N ILE A 158 -1.81 43.87 58.82
CA ILE A 158 -0.75 43.22 58.04
C ILE A 158 -0.40 44.11 56.85
N GLU A 159 0.89 44.36 56.66
CA GLU A 159 1.44 44.95 55.45
C GLU A 159 2.05 43.87 54.58
N TYR A 160 1.80 43.97 53.27
CA TYR A 160 2.43 43.08 52.32
C TYR A 160 2.92 43.79 51.06
N SER A 161 4.06 43.34 50.58
CA SER A 161 4.71 43.85 49.37
C SER A 161 5.10 42.70 48.45
N PHE A 162 5.13 42.99 47.15
CA PHE A 162 5.45 42.06 46.10
C PHE A 162 6.69 42.54 45.36
N SER A 163 7.69 41.67 45.19
CA SER A 163 8.87 41.95 44.39
C SER A 163 9.24 40.78 43.50
N LEU A 164 10.03 41.07 42.47
CA LEU A 164 10.57 40.07 41.54
C LEU A 164 12.09 40.04 41.70
N SER A 165 12.70 38.86 41.83
CA SER A 165 14.14 38.71 42.00
C SER A 165 14.76 37.83 40.91
N ASP A 166 15.95 38.19 40.44
CA ASP A 166 16.80 37.36 39.57
C ASP A 166 17.99 36.72 40.33
N HIS A 167 17.87 36.63 41.67
CA HIS A 167 18.89 36.26 42.66
C HIS A 167 20.05 37.25 42.86
N GLN A 168 20.19 38.30 42.02
CA GLN A 168 21.23 39.33 42.15
C GLN A 168 20.65 40.72 42.45
N LYS A 169 19.43 40.98 41.98
CA LYS A 169 18.72 42.24 42.12
C LYS A 169 17.23 42.00 42.35
N GLU A 170 16.62 42.88 43.13
CA GLU A 170 15.19 42.90 43.42
C GLU A 170 14.52 44.05 42.65
N TYR A 171 13.37 43.76 42.06
CA TYR A 171 12.59 44.67 41.23
C TYR A 171 11.22 44.89 41.86
N ILE A 172 10.91 46.15 42.18
CA ILE A 172 9.61 46.56 42.72
C ILE A 172 8.69 46.94 41.55
N PRO A 173 7.52 46.30 41.37
CA PRO A 173 6.68 46.49 40.18
C PRO A 173 6.24 47.93 39.89
N SER A 174 6.03 48.76 40.92
CA SER A 174 5.60 50.16 40.80
C SER A 174 6.71 51.09 40.29
N GLN A 175 7.98 50.71 40.46
CA GLN A 175 9.15 51.53 40.11
C GLN A 175 9.68 51.21 38.71
N HIS A 176 9.02 50.30 37.99
CA HIS A 176 9.46 49.80 36.70
C HIS A 176 8.33 49.76 35.68
N ASN A 177 8.68 49.94 34.40
CA ASN A 177 7.69 49.80 33.33
C ASN A 177 7.52 48.30 33.03
N ILE A 178 6.35 47.77 33.40
CA ILE A 178 5.99 46.36 33.22
C ILE A 178 4.82 46.22 32.24
N VAL A 179 5.03 45.43 31.19
CA VAL A 179 3.97 45.01 30.26
C VAL A 179 3.78 43.51 30.37
N ILE A 180 2.54 43.06 30.56
CA ILE A 180 2.23 41.63 30.62
C ILE A 180 2.03 41.10 29.20
N LEU A 181 2.82 40.09 28.81
CA LEU A 181 2.73 39.44 27.50
C LEU A 181 1.88 38.18 27.54
N LEU A 182 2.02 37.38 28.60
CA LEU A 182 1.26 36.15 28.82
C LEU A 182 1.03 35.93 30.32
N ASN A 183 -0.17 35.48 30.67
CA ASN A 183 -0.55 35.31 32.08
C ASN A 183 -0.06 33.99 32.67
N ASP A 184 -0.06 32.90 31.92
CA ASP A 184 0.35 31.57 32.37
C ASP A 184 0.69 30.66 31.16
N PRO A 185 1.95 30.19 30.99
CA PRO A 185 3.14 30.58 31.76
C PRO A 185 3.40 32.08 31.63
N SER A 186 3.96 32.67 32.68
CA SER A 186 3.95 34.11 32.85
C SER A 186 5.15 34.78 32.17
N TRP A 187 4.87 35.62 31.18
CA TRP A 187 5.89 36.37 30.43
C TRP A 187 5.61 37.87 30.52
N ILE A 188 6.63 38.65 30.81
CA ILE A 188 6.53 40.11 30.95
C ILE A 188 7.68 40.83 30.23
N ILE A 189 7.46 42.09 29.86
CA ILE A 189 8.52 43.05 29.53
C ILE A 189 8.75 43.91 30.77
N LEU A 190 9.97 43.94 31.28
CA LEU A 190 10.41 44.82 32.37
C LEU A 190 11.55 45.71 31.85
N ASN A 191 11.32 47.03 31.77
CA ASN A 191 12.29 48.01 31.28
C ASN A 191 12.96 47.63 29.93
N LYS A 192 12.15 47.31 28.92
CA LYS A 192 12.58 46.81 27.58
C LYS A 192 13.33 45.46 27.59
N LYS A 193 13.23 44.67 28.65
CA LYS A 193 13.77 43.31 28.72
C LYS A 193 12.65 42.29 28.88
N ILE A 194 12.70 41.18 28.15
CA ILE A 194 11.73 40.10 28.29
C ILE A 194 12.18 39.13 29.39
N TYR A 195 11.26 38.81 30.32
CA TYR A 195 11.49 37.86 31.41
C TYR A 195 10.34 36.85 31.49
N GLN A 196 10.66 35.63 31.86
CA GLN A 196 9.71 34.65 32.35
C GLN A 196 9.60 34.78 33.87
N ILE A 197 8.38 34.67 34.42
CA ILE A 197 8.15 34.64 35.87
C ILE A 197 7.80 33.21 36.27
N SER A 198 8.55 32.68 37.24
CA SER A 198 8.31 31.33 37.77
C SER A 198 7.07 31.31 38.67
N ASN A 199 6.16 30.36 38.43
CA ASN A 199 5.10 29.97 39.35
C ASN A 199 4.10 31.08 39.77
N LEU A 200 3.96 32.18 39.04
CA LEU A 200 3.00 33.25 39.37
C LEU A 200 2.30 33.82 38.14
N ASN A 201 0.98 33.69 38.10
CA ASN A 201 0.15 34.38 37.12
C ASN A 201 0.39 35.90 37.09
N ALA A 202 0.82 36.42 35.94
CA ALA A 202 1.24 37.82 35.78
C ALA A 202 0.14 38.84 36.11
N ASN A 203 -1.15 38.51 35.97
CA ASN A 203 -2.24 39.42 36.35
C ASN A 203 -2.21 39.81 37.84
N LYS A 204 -1.63 38.95 38.69
CA LYS A 204 -1.53 39.20 40.12
C LYS A 204 -0.56 40.34 40.47
N LEU A 205 0.26 40.78 39.51
CA LEU A 205 1.16 41.94 39.65
C LEU A 205 0.45 43.28 39.42
N LYS A 206 -0.70 43.29 38.73
CA LYS A 206 -1.41 44.54 38.37
C LYS A 206 -1.68 45.49 39.56
N PRO A 207 -2.07 45.01 40.76
CA PRO A 207 -2.27 45.90 41.92
C PRO A 207 -1.00 46.63 42.36
N PHE A 208 0.18 46.08 42.08
CA PHE A 208 1.49 46.60 42.48
C PHE A 208 2.13 47.51 41.43
N PHE A 209 1.50 47.71 40.28
CA PHE A 209 2.00 48.68 39.29
C PHE A 209 1.85 50.13 39.75
N THR A 210 1.02 50.39 40.78
CA THR A 210 0.78 51.74 41.31
C THR A 210 1.07 51.89 42.81
N LYS A 211 1.30 50.80 43.55
CA LYS A 211 1.51 50.81 45.01
C LYS A 211 2.62 49.84 45.42
N ASP A 212 3.54 50.30 46.26
CA ASP A 212 4.69 49.51 46.76
C ASP A 212 4.29 48.56 47.90
N VAL A 213 3.34 49.00 48.74
CA VAL A 213 2.85 48.26 49.91
C VAL A 213 1.33 48.36 49.96
N ILE A 214 0.69 47.25 50.32
CA ILE A 214 -0.76 47.21 50.56
C ILE A 214 -0.99 46.86 52.04
N THR A 215 -1.68 47.75 52.76
CA THR A 215 -2.02 47.59 54.18
C THR A 215 -3.43 47.00 54.33
N ILE A 216 -3.55 45.95 55.14
CA ILE A 216 -4.82 45.27 55.43
C ILE A 216 -5.16 45.50 56.89
N ALA A 217 -6.30 46.16 57.16
CA ALA A 217 -6.81 46.36 58.51
C ALA A 217 -7.26 45.04 59.15
N GLN A 218 -7.09 44.90 60.48
CA GLN A 218 -7.35 43.68 61.25
C GLN A 218 -8.70 43.00 60.96
N LYS A 219 -9.76 43.79 60.79
CA LYS A 219 -11.13 43.34 60.47
C LYS A 219 -11.29 42.60 59.12
N HIS A 220 -10.35 42.74 58.19
CA HIS A 220 -10.41 42.14 56.86
C HIS A 220 -9.33 41.08 56.61
N ILE A 221 -8.47 40.82 57.60
CA ILE A 221 -7.35 39.86 57.48
C ILE A 221 -7.86 38.48 57.05
N LYS A 222 -8.84 37.91 57.75
CA LYS A 222 -9.33 36.54 57.45
C LYS A 222 -9.82 36.41 56.00
N THR A 223 -10.72 37.30 55.59
CA THR A 223 -11.31 37.27 54.24
C THR A 223 -10.29 37.54 53.14
N TYR A 224 -9.32 38.42 53.39
CA TYR A 224 -8.29 38.76 52.41
C TYR A 224 -7.22 37.67 52.31
N VAL A 225 -6.86 37.07 53.46
CA VAL A 225 -5.93 35.94 53.50
C VAL A 225 -6.50 34.77 52.72
N GLU A 226 -7.76 34.41 52.95
CA GLU A 226 -8.45 33.32 52.26
C GLU A 226 -8.59 33.54 50.75
N LYS A 227 -8.95 34.77 50.31
CA LYS A 227 -9.26 35.04 48.89
C LYS A 227 -8.06 35.43 48.02
N ILE A 228 -7.04 36.07 48.59
CA ILE A 228 -5.94 36.66 47.80
C ILE A 228 -4.60 36.06 48.20
N ILE A 229 -4.34 35.87 49.49
CA ILE A 229 -3.03 35.40 49.96
C ILE A 229 -2.88 33.89 49.81
N ILE A 230 -3.85 33.06 50.24
CA ILE A 230 -3.79 31.59 50.12
C ILE A 230 -3.55 31.15 48.65
N PRO A 231 -4.23 31.70 47.62
CA PRO A 231 -3.97 31.35 46.22
C PRO A 231 -2.61 31.81 45.69
N VAL A 232 -1.90 32.69 46.39
CA VAL A 232 -0.56 33.20 46.00
C VAL A 232 0.53 32.45 46.76
N ILE A 233 0.32 32.25 48.06
CA ILE A 233 1.19 31.50 48.97
C ILE A 233 1.45 30.08 48.47
N LYS A 234 0.46 29.46 47.81
CA LYS A 234 0.65 28.13 47.22
C LYS A 234 1.83 28.09 46.26
N ASN A 235 2.13 29.15 45.49
CA ASN A 235 3.04 29.05 44.33
C ASN A 235 4.25 30.00 44.40
N VAL A 236 4.46 30.72 45.49
CA VAL A 236 5.46 31.80 45.61
C VAL A 236 6.31 31.61 46.86
N ASN A 237 7.59 32.01 46.80
CA ASN A 237 8.47 32.01 47.96
C ASN A 237 8.04 33.14 48.93
N ILE A 238 7.82 32.78 50.20
CA ILE A 238 7.30 33.71 51.21
C ILE A 238 8.39 34.00 52.24
N SER A 239 8.55 35.28 52.55
CA SER A 239 9.26 35.74 53.74
C SER A 239 8.22 36.28 54.73
N ALA A 240 7.97 35.54 55.80
CA ALA A 240 7.02 35.92 56.86
C ALA A 240 7.82 36.30 58.12
N ILE A 241 7.74 37.56 58.53
CA ILE A 241 8.41 38.07 59.74
C ILE A 241 7.35 38.22 60.83
N GLY A 242 7.41 37.38 61.87
CA GLY A 242 6.50 37.42 63.04
C GLY A 242 5.36 36.38 63.07
N PHE A 243 5.48 35.24 62.37
CA PHE A 243 4.51 34.12 62.34
C PHE A 243 5.18 32.77 62.65
N ASP A 244 4.42 31.80 63.20
CA ASP A 244 4.89 30.42 63.45
C ASP A 244 4.84 29.58 62.16
N VAL A 245 6.00 29.01 61.77
CA VAL A 245 6.15 28.19 60.55
C VAL A 245 6.59 26.77 60.91
N SER A 246 5.85 25.74 60.47
CA SER A 246 6.20 24.32 60.63
C SER A 246 6.48 23.65 59.28
N THR A 247 7.53 22.82 59.18
CA THR A 247 7.92 22.17 57.93
C THR A 247 7.67 20.66 57.96
N LYS A 248 7.07 20.10 56.89
CA LYS A 248 6.79 18.65 56.74
C LYS A 248 7.33 18.11 55.41
N SER A 249 7.78 16.85 55.35
CA SER A 249 8.39 16.27 54.14
C SER A 249 8.17 14.76 53.93
N GLU A 250 7.24 14.11 54.63
CA GLU A 250 6.97 12.67 54.52
C GLU A 250 5.85 12.35 53.52
N ILE A 251 6.06 11.37 52.64
CA ILE A 251 5.07 10.86 51.68
C ILE A 251 4.13 9.88 52.40
N THR A 252 2.82 10.07 52.26
CA THR A 252 1.78 9.22 52.88
C THR A 252 1.14 8.23 51.90
N ALA A 253 1.03 8.59 50.61
CA ALA A 253 0.51 7.71 49.56
C ALA A 253 1.01 8.15 48.17
N TYR A 254 0.87 7.29 47.17
CA TYR A 254 1.19 7.61 45.79
C TYR A 254 0.20 6.95 44.81
N THR A 255 -0.26 7.73 43.84
CA THR A 255 -1.31 7.34 42.88
C THR A 255 -0.76 7.38 41.46
N ILE A 256 -1.13 6.39 40.64
CA ILE A 256 -0.94 6.37 39.19
C ILE A 256 -2.25 6.76 38.51
N GLU A 257 -2.21 7.79 37.66
CA GLU A 257 -3.34 8.20 36.83
C GLU A 257 -2.95 8.03 35.36
N ILE A 258 -3.73 7.27 34.59
CA ILE A 258 -3.57 7.19 33.14
C ILE A 258 -4.28 8.40 32.52
N ILE A 259 -3.55 9.24 31.80
CA ILE A 259 -4.06 10.46 31.16
C ILE A 259 -3.77 10.44 29.66
N GLN A 260 -4.60 11.13 28.88
CA GLN A 260 -4.33 11.32 27.46
C GLN A 260 -3.37 12.49 27.26
N ASP A 261 -2.20 12.23 26.67
CA ASP A 261 -1.33 13.27 26.13
C ASP A 261 -1.87 13.67 24.75
N PHE A 262 -2.60 14.79 24.72
CA PHE A 262 -3.19 15.34 23.49
C PHE A 262 -2.16 15.85 22.47
N ILE A 263 -0.90 16.02 22.85
CA ILE A 263 0.17 16.47 21.94
C ILE A 263 0.76 15.27 21.20
N ALA A 264 1.03 14.20 21.94
CA ALA A 264 1.58 12.96 21.40
C ALA A 264 0.49 11.98 20.90
N ASP A 265 -0.79 12.33 21.08
CA ASP A 265 -1.98 11.52 20.75
C ASP A 265 -1.88 10.09 21.32
N LYS A 266 -1.41 9.97 22.56
CA LYS A 266 -1.20 8.70 23.26
C LYS A 266 -1.56 8.81 24.73
N TYR A 267 -1.83 7.69 25.37
CA TYR A 267 -2.04 7.64 26.81
C TYR A 267 -0.72 7.44 27.56
N VAL A 268 -0.55 8.18 28.65
CA VAL A 268 0.66 8.18 29.49
C VAL A 268 0.27 8.10 30.97
N ILE A 269 1.22 7.73 31.81
CA ILE A 269 1.05 7.66 33.27
C ILE A 269 1.58 8.93 33.93
N LYS A 270 0.73 9.53 34.76
CA LYS A 270 1.09 10.58 35.72
C LYS A 270 1.13 9.97 37.12
N VAL A 271 2.20 10.23 37.87
CA VAL A 271 2.34 9.80 39.26
C VAL A 271 2.12 11.00 40.17
N SER A 272 1.23 10.85 41.14
CA SER A 272 0.91 11.87 42.15
C SER A 272 1.35 11.39 43.51
N PHE A 273 2.16 12.20 44.22
CA PHE A 273 2.64 11.93 45.56
C PHE A 273 1.82 12.71 46.58
N GLU A 274 1.14 12.00 47.47
CA GLU A 274 0.38 12.60 48.56
C GLU A 274 1.26 12.76 49.79
N TYR A 275 1.36 13.99 50.26
CA TYR A 275 1.89 14.36 51.56
C TYR A 275 0.69 14.79 52.43
N GLN A 276 0.75 14.61 53.75
CA GLN A 276 -0.37 14.81 54.70
C GLN A 276 -1.35 15.97 54.39
N SER A 277 -0.86 17.09 53.87
CA SER A 277 -1.65 18.29 53.55
C SER A 277 -1.55 18.77 52.09
N SER A 278 -0.86 18.06 51.19
CA SER A 278 -0.64 18.50 49.80
C SER A 278 -0.30 17.34 48.87
N ILE A 279 -0.80 17.38 47.63
CA ILE A 279 -0.47 16.44 46.57
C ILE A 279 0.49 17.12 45.60
N PHE A 280 1.54 16.44 45.17
CA PHE A 280 2.47 16.89 44.14
C PHE A 280 2.53 15.90 42.99
N ASP A 281 2.33 16.37 41.77
CA ASP A 281 2.51 15.54 40.57
C ASP A 281 4.00 15.44 40.20
N CYS A 282 4.40 14.31 39.61
CA CYS A 282 5.78 14.06 39.17
C CYS A 282 6.29 15.07 38.14
N ASN A 283 5.39 15.70 37.39
CA ASN A 283 5.70 16.71 36.38
C ASN A 283 5.80 18.14 36.94
N GLU A 284 5.43 18.38 38.20
CA GLU A 284 5.57 19.71 38.80
C GLU A 284 7.03 20.02 39.15
N THR A 285 7.47 21.25 38.89
CA THR A 285 8.80 21.77 39.28
C THR A 285 8.81 22.39 40.67
N LYS A 286 7.62 22.55 41.26
CA LYS A 286 7.40 23.14 42.56
C LYS A 286 8.05 22.29 43.65
N LYS A 287 8.90 22.89 44.49
CA LYS A 287 9.65 22.21 45.55
C LYS A 287 8.99 22.27 46.92
N THR A 288 8.12 23.26 47.13
CA THR A 288 7.43 23.50 48.40
C THR A 288 5.99 23.95 48.17
N ALA A 289 5.07 23.51 49.03
CA ALA A 289 3.70 24.01 49.09
C ALA A 289 3.42 24.50 50.51
N SER A 290 2.96 25.73 50.63
CA SER A 290 2.60 26.31 51.93
C SER A 290 1.08 26.36 52.09
N GLN A 291 0.59 25.97 53.25
CA GLN A 291 -0.80 26.07 53.67
C GLN A 291 -0.88 26.95 54.92
N VAL A 292 -1.91 27.79 54.98
CA VAL A 292 -2.17 28.66 56.14
C VAL A 292 -3.36 28.09 56.90
N LEU A 293 -3.20 27.89 58.21
CA LEU A 293 -4.26 27.50 59.12
C LEU A 293 -4.50 28.62 60.13
N PHE A 294 -5.76 28.80 60.52
CA PHE A 294 -6.14 29.65 61.64
C PHE A 294 -6.44 28.74 62.83
N ASP A 295 -5.79 29.00 63.97
CA ASP A 295 -6.13 28.34 65.23
C ASP A 295 -7.47 28.88 65.78
N GLU A 296 -8.08 28.19 66.76
CA GLU A 296 -9.36 28.56 67.39
C GLU A 296 -9.34 29.98 67.99
N GLY A 297 -8.15 30.51 68.32
CA GLY A 297 -7.92 31.90 68.78
C GLY A 297 -7.67 32.94 67.67
N GLY A 298 -7.77 32.58 66.39
CA GLY A 298 -7.58 33.49 65.26
C GLY A 298 -6.12 33.83 64.90
N GLN A 299 -5.15 33.13 65.49
CA GLN A 299 -3.73 33.26 65.13
C GLN A 299 -3.39 32.44 63.87
N LEU A 300 -2.53 33.00 63.02
CA LEU A 300 -2.16 32.47 61.72
C LEU A 300 -0.93 31.55 61.85
N GLN A 301 -1.09 30.27 61.53
CA GLN A 301 -0.01 29.28 61.43
C GLN A 301 0.26 28.93 59.97
N ILE A 302 1.53 28.82 59.58
CA ILE A 302 1.92 28.43 58.21
C ILE A 302 2.56 27.04 58.26
N ILE A 303 1.95 26.07 57.57
CA ILE A 303 2.54 24.74 57.33
C ILE A 303 3.20 24.77 55.96
N GLN A 304 4.51 24.52 55.91
CA GLN A 304 5.27 24.39 54.68
C GLN A 304 5.60 22.93 54.41
N THR A 305 5.02 22.36 53.36
CA THR A 305 5.39 21.03 52.87
C THR A 305 6.56 21.15 51.90
N LYS A 306 7.64 20.42 52.12
CA LYS A 306 8.82 20.36 51.26
C LYS A 306 8.91 18.97 50.63
N ARG A 307 9.04 18.91 49.31
CA ARG A 307 9.15 17.63 48.58
C ARG A 307 10.42 16.89 48.94
N ASN A 308 10.28 15.59 49.17
CA ASN A 308 11.40 14.67 49.33
C ASN A 308 11.75 14.04 47.98
N THR A 309 12.56 14.73 47.19
CA THR A 309 12.89 14.31 45.82
C THR A 309 13.66 12.98 45.75
N GLU A 310 14.37 12.59 46.82
CA GLU A 310 15.09 11.32 46.85
C GLU A 310 14.14 10.12 46.99
N GLU A 311 13.09 10.24 47.81
CA GLU A 311 12.09 9.18 47.96
C GLU A 311 11.13 9.11 46.77
N GLU A 312 10.73 10.25 46.22
CA GLU A 312 9.94 10.30 44.97
C GLU A 312 10.66 9.57 43.83
N GLN A 313 11.98 9.78 43.69
CA GLN A 313 12.76 9.12 42.64
C GLN A 313 12.80 7.61 42.82
N LYS A 314 12.94 7.09 44.05
CA LYS A 314 12.91 5.64 44.32
C LYS A 314 11.59 5.00 43.88
N ILE A 315 10.47 5.68 44.09
CA ILE A 315 9.14 5.20 43.69
C ILE A 315 9.00 5.22 42.16
N ILE A 316 9.52 6.27 41.49
CA ILE A 316 9.54 6.34 40.03
C ILE A 316 10.44 5.24 39.43
N ASP A 317 11.58 4.96 40.06
CA ASP A 317 12.50 3.92 39.61
C ASP A 317 11.86 2.52 39.64
N LEU A 318 10.91 2.24 40.55
CA LEU A 318 10.11 1.01 40.52
C LEU A 318 9.30 0.85 39.23
N LEU A 319 8.75 1.95 38.71
CA LEU A 319 7.98 1.97 37.47
C LEU A 319 8.90 1.90 36.24
N ILE A 320 10.06 2.55 36.31
CA ILE A 320 11.08 2.47 35.25
C ILE A 320 11.62 1.05 35.11
N ASN A 321 11.88 0.37 36.24
CA ASN A 321 12.32 -1.03 36.26
C ASN A 321 11.28 -2.01 35.67
N LYS A 322 10.00 -1.61 35.61
CA LYS A 322 8.92 -2.36 34.95
C LYS A 322 8.73 -1.97 33.47
N GLY A 323 9.70 -1.27 32.87
CA GLY A 323 9.76 -1.01 31.43
C GLY A 323 9.17 0.33 30.96
N LEU A 324 8.89 1.26 31.88
CA LEU A 324 8.47 2.63 31.53
C LEU A 324 9.68 3.57 31.45
N HIS A 325 9.56 4.66 30.68
CA HIS A 325 10.55 5.73 30.66
C HIS A 325 9.89 7.10 30.82
N LEU A 326 10.65 8.05 31.36
CA LEU A 326 10.23 9.44 31.50
C LEU A 326 10.33 10.17 30.15
N ASN A 327 9.25 10.83 29.75
CA ASN A 327 9.23 11.70 28.59
C ASN A 327 9.65 13.14 28.93
N ASN A 328 9.71 14.01 27.92
CA ASN A 328 10.11 15.43 28.09
C ASN A 328 9.22 16.20 29.08
N ASN A 329 7.99 15.76 29.30
CA ASN A 329 7.03 16.35 30.23
C ASN A 329 7.07 15.70 31.63
N ARG A 330 8.06 14.84 31.90
CA ARG A 330 8.19 14.05 33.15
C ARG A 330 6.98 13.16 33.44
N LEU A 331 6.32 12.69 32.39
CA LEU A 331 5.30 11.66 32.45
C LEU A 331 5.91 10.32 32.04
N LEU A 332 5.35 9.22 32.53
CA LEU A 332 5.83 7.87 32.22
C LEU A 332 5.08 7.32 31.01
N GLU A 333 5.83 6.76 30.06
CA GLU A 333 5.27 6.17 28.85
C GLU A 333 6.01 4.87 28.49
N THR A 334 5.40 4.06 27.62
CA THR A 334 6.07 2.89 27.06
C THR A 334 6.93 3.31 25.86
N SER A 335 7.90 2.50 25.47
CA SER A 335 8.70 2.71 24.26
C SER A 335 7.94 2.49 22.95
N SER A 336 6.66 2.08 23.01
CA SER A 336 5.82 1.89 21.83
C SER A 336 5.27 3.22 21.30
N GLN A 337 5.12 3.31 19.97
CA GLN A 337 4.43 4.42 19.29
C GLN A 337 2.90 4.27 19.34
N ASP A 338 2.41 3.14 19.85
CA ASP A 338 0.99 2.85 19.92
C ASP A 338 0.25 3.70 20.98
N PRO A 339 -0.83 4.42 20.60
CA PRO A 339 -1.60 5.27 21.51
C PRO A 339 -2.13 4.58 22.78
N PHE A 340 -2.44 3.28 22.71
CA PHE A 340 -3.07 2.53 23.82
C PHE A 340 -2.12 1.62 24.58
N SER A 341 -0.82 1.62 24.24
CA SER A 341 0.20 0.73 24.80
C SER A 341 0.24 0.73 26.34
N ILE A 342 -0.05 1.87 26.96
CA ILE A 342 -0.05 2.01 28.42
C ILE A 342 -1.13 1.16 29.11
N PHE A 343 -2.27 0.92 28.45
CA PHE A 343 -3.33 0.07 28.98
C PHE A 343 -2.95 -1.40 28.93
N GLU A 344 -2.18 -1.82 27.93
CA GLU A 344 -1.63 -3.18 27.85
C GLU A 344 -0.60 -3.39 28.96
N TRP A 345 0.31 -2.43 29.16
CA TRP A 345 1.27 -2.43 30.26
C TRP A 345 0.56 -2.48 31.63
N TYR A 346 -0.44 -1.62 31.85
CA TYR A 346 -1.18 -1.60 33.12
C TYR A 346 -1.88 -2.95 33.39
N ARG A 347 -2.44 -3.59 32.36
CA ARG A 347 -3.10 -4.90 32.49
C ARG A 347 -2.12 -5.99 32.92
N GLU A 348 -0.89 -5.96 32.42
CA GLU A 348 0.17 -6.92 32.76
C GLU A 348 0.65 -6.76 34.21
N TYR A 349 0.88 -5.52 34.66
CA TYR A 349 1.48 -5.22 35.96
C TYR A 349 0.47 -4.89 37.08
N LYS A 350 -0.84 -4.92 36.81
CA LYS A 350 -1.91 -4.53 37.75
C LYS A 350 -1.76 -5.11 39.15
N ASN A 351 -1.53 -6.41 39.25
CA ASN A 351 -1.42 -7.10 40.54
C ASN A 351 -0.17 -6.66 41.31
N GLN A 352 0.97 -6.53 40.61
CA GLN A 352 2.23 -6.09 41.22
C GLN A 352 2.16 -4.63 41.66
N LEU A 353 1.49 -3.75 40.90
CA LEU A 353 1.32 -2.34 41.29
C LEU A 353 0.52 -2.20 42.59
N THR A 354 -0.46 -3.08 42.80
CA THR A 354 -1.26 -3.11 44.03
C THR A 354 -0.43 -3.62 45.22
N GLU A 355 0.44 -4.62 45.00
CA GLU A 355 1.40 -5.11 46.00
C GLU A 355 2.48 -4.07 46.35
N ASP A 356 2.94 -3.32 45.34
CA ASP A 356 3.90 -2.21 45.47
C ASP A 356 3.26 -0.95 46.09
N GLY A 357 1.98 -1.00 46.50
CA GLY A 357 1.29 0.07 47.25
C GLY A 357 0.71 1.22 46.40
N PHE A 358 0.64 1.08 45.08
CA PHE A 358 0.07 2.10 44.20
C PHE A 358 -1.47 2.05 44.19
N THR A 359 -2.11 3.22 44.31
CA THR A 359 -3.51 3.42 43.92
C THR A 359 -3.59 3.81 42.44
N SER A 360 -4.61 3.35 41.71
CA SER A 360 -4.72 3.60 40.26
C SER A 360 -6.04 4.28 39.87
N ILE A 361 -5.94 5.34 39.06
CA ILE A 361 -7.07 6.04 38.44
C ILE A 361 -7.00 5.79 36.93
N ILE A 362 -8.10 5.28 36.36
CA ILE A 362 -8.18 4.84 34.98
C ILE A 362 -9.23 5.70 34.26
N PRO A 363 -8.93 6.27 33.09
CA PRO A 363 -9.84 7.14 32.37
C PRO A 363 -10.95 6.34 31.69
N GLN A 364 -12.09 6.99 31.47
CA GLN A 364 -13.16 6.48 30.61
C GLN A 364 -12.88 6.85 29.15
N ILE A 365 -13.26 5.96 28.24
CA ILE A 365 -13.19 6.19 26.79
C ILE A 365 -14.62 6.22 26.27
N GLU A 366 -15.03 7.33 25.64
CA GLU A 366 -16.40 7.53 25.16
C GLU A 366 -17.46 7.40 26.28
N ASP A 367 -17.15 7.92 27.47
CA ASP A 367 -17.98 7.83 28.69
C ASP A 367 -18.23 6.38 29.19
N LYS A 368 -17.40 5.42 28.75
CA LYS A 368 -17.48 4.00 29.12
C LYS A 368 -16.21 3.53 29.84
N ASP A 369 -16.38 2.54 30.71
CA ASP A 369 -15.29 1.93 31.47
C ASP A 369 -14.48 0.96 30.60
N ILE A 370 -13.16 0.91 30.81
CA ILE A 370 -12.27 0.03 30.05
C ILE A 370 -12.19 -1.34 30.72
N ALA A 371 -12.51 -2.40 29.97
CA ALA A 371 -12.30 -3.77 30.39
C ALA A 371 -10.80 -4.09 30.47
N LEU A 372 -10.29 -4.20 31.69
CA LEU A 372 -8.89 -4.51 31.98
C LEU A 372 -8.68 -5.94 32.49
N ALA A 373 -9.66 -6.82 32.28
CA ALA A 373 -9.52 -8.24 32.58
C ALA A 373 -8.52 -8.92 31.61
N SER A 374 -7.91 -10.02 32.07
CA SER A 374 -7.15 -10.92 31.21
C SER A 374 -8.06 -11.52 30.13
N TYR A 375 -7.47 -11.81 28.97
CA TYR A 375 -8.20 -12.42 27.87
C TYR A 375 -7.54 -13.72 27.40
N THR A 376 -8.35 -14.63 26.86
CA THR A 376 -7.89 -15.82 26.13
C THR A 376 -8.65 -15.92 24.81
N ILE A 377 -8.00 -16.49 23.79
CA ILE A 377 -8.63 -16.76 22.49
C ILE A 377 -8.52 -18.25 22.23
N ASP A 378 -9.66 -18.90 22.03
CA ASP A 378 -9.72 -20.30 21.61
C ASP A 378 -10.30 -20.38 20.20
N PHE A 379 -9.49 -20.83 19.23
CA PHE A 379 -9.98 -21.14 17.89
C PHE A 379 -10.31 -22.62 17.76
N LYS A 380 -11.51 -22.90 17.24
CA LYS A 380 -11.90 -24.22 16.76
C LYS A 380 -12.20 -24.13 15.28
N ASN A 381 -11.52 -24.94 14.48
CA ASN A 381 -11.76 -25.05 13.06
C ASN A 381 -12.57 -26.33 12.77
N GLN A 382 -13.61 -26.20 11.96
CA GLN A 382 -14.32 -27.34 11.39
C GLN A 382 -14.33 -27.22 9.87
N LYS A 383 -13.81 -28.25 9.18
CA LYS A 383 -13.89 -28.34 7.72
C LYS A 383 -15.28 -28.80 7.31
N LYS A 384 -16.01 -28.00 6.53
CA LYS A 384 -17.33 -28.35 5.99
C LYS A 384 -17.43 -27.93 4.52
N ASN A 385 -17.68 -28.88 3.62
CA ASN A 385 -17.72 -28.65 2.17
C ASN A 385 -16.45 -27.93 1.65
N ASP A 386 -16.58 -26.89 0.82
CA ASP A 386 -15.51 -26.06 0.22
C ASP A 386 -15.05 -24.87 1.07
N TRP A 387 -15.40 -24.89 2.37
CA TRP A 387 -15.10 -23.81 3.30
C TRP A 387 -14.49 -24.34 4.61
N PHE A 388 -13.77 -23.48 5.28
CA PHE A 388 -13.33 -23.62 6.66
C PHE A 388 -14.21 -22.75 7.54
N ASP A 389 -14.92 -23.38 8.49
CA ASP A 389 -15.71 -22.68 9.49
C ASP A 389 -14.84 -22.49 10.73
N ILE A 390 -14.48 -21.24 11.00
CA ILE A 390 -13.64 -20.86 12.14
C ILE A 390 -14.54 -20.32 13.22
N LYS A 391 -14.58 -21.04 14.35
CA LYS A 391 -15.23 -20.64 15.58
C LYS A 391 -14.16 -20.19 16.57
N GLY A 392 -13.90 -18.88 16.60
CA GLY A 392 -13.09 -18.27 17.66
C GLY A 392 -13.99 -17.80 18.79
N ILE A 393 -13.67 -18.18 20.04
CA ILE A 393 -14.29 -17.59 21.22
C ILE A 393 -13.20 -16.82 21.96
N ILE A 394 -13.45 -15.53 22.16
CA ILE A 394 -12.62 -14.66 22.98
C ILE A 394 -13.27 -14.58 24.36
N THR A 395 -12.53 -14.97 25.39
CA THR A 395 -12.97 -14.82 26.79
C THR A 395 -12.27 -13.59 27.37
N ILE A 396 -13.03 -12.60 27.84
CA ILE A 396 -12.52 -11.38 28.48
C ILE A 396 -13.15 -11.32 29.88
N GLY A 397 -12.39 -11.68 30.92
CA GLY A 397 -12.97 -11.89 32.25
C GLY A 397 -14.07 -12.97 32.20
N ASP A 398 -15.30 -12.59 32.57
CA ASP A 398 -16.46 -13.49 32.56
C ASP A 398 -17.22 -13.51 31.22
N PHE A 399 -16.88 -12.62 30.28
CA PHE A 399 -17.57 -12.51 29.00
C PHE A 399 -16.99 -13.45 27.95
N LYS A 400 -17.85 -14.20 27.26
CA LYS A 400 -17.49 -15.04 26.10
C LYS A 400 -18.06 -14.44 24.83
N ILE A 401 -17.19 -13.95 23.96
CA ILE A 401 -17.58 -13.19 22.76
C ILE A 401 -17.04 -13.90 21.51
N PRO A 402 -17.90 -14.17 20.50
CA PRO A 402 -17.44 -14.73 19.24
C PRO A 402 -16.44 -13.80 18.53
N PHE A 403 -15.34 -14.36 18.00
CA PHE A 403 -14.32 -13.62 17.24
C PHE A 403 -14.92 -12.89 16.03
N SER A 404 -16.01 -13.44 15.44
CA SER A 404 -16.70 -12.83 14.31
C SER A 404 -17.16 -11.38 14.58
N LYS A 405 -17.47 -11.03 15.83
CA LYS A 405 -17.87 -9.66 16.21
C LYS A 405 -16.72 -8.65 16.15
N PHE A 406 -15.47 -9.10 16.27
CA PHE A 406 -14.29 -8.24 16.21
C PHE A 406 -13.81 -7.97 14.77
N VAL A 407 -14.33 -8.71 13.79
CA VAL A 407 -13.86 -8.66 12.38
C VAL A 407 -14.03 -7.27 11.78
N ASP A 408 -15.15 -6.59 12.05
CA ASP A 408 -15.41 -5.26 11.49
C ASP A 408 -14.50 -4.20 12.10
N ASN A 409 -14.28 -4.25 13.41
CA ASN A 409 -13.30 -3.41 14.10
C ASN A 409 -11.88 -3.59 13.53
N ILE A 410 -11.46 -4.84 13.30
CA ILE A 410 -10.15 -5.16 12.70
C ILE A 410 -10.06 -4.63 11.26
N LYS A 411 -11.13 -4.77 10.46
CA LYS A 411 -11.19 -4.25 9.07
C LYS A 411 -11.08 -2.73 9.01
N GLN A 412 -11.79 -2.04 9.91
CA GLN A 412 -11.85 -0.58 9.96
C GLN A 412 -10.64 0.05 10.68
N ASN A 413 -9.70 -0.78 11.16
CA ASN A 413 -8.58 -0.35 11.98
C ASN A 413 -9.02 0.39 13.27
N ASN A 414 -10.19 0.02 13.81
CA ASN A 414 -10.76 0.56 15.03
C ASN A 414 -10.45 -0.38 16.21
N ARG A 415 -9.67 0.10 17.18
CA ARG A 415 -9.26 -0.70 18.36
C ARG A 415 -10.29 -0.72 19.49
N ILE A 416 -11.33 0.12 19.43
CA ILE A 416 -12.33 0.24 20.51
C ILE A 416 -13.51 -0.68 20.18
N PHE A 417 -13.73 -1.70 21.00
CA PHE A 417 -14.84 -2.66 20.87
C PHE A 417 -15.78 -2.53 22.07
N SER A 418 -17.07 -2.24 21.86
CA SER A 418 -18.05 -2.23 22.95
C SER A 418 -18.44 -3.67 23.33
N ILE A 419 -18.21 -4.06 24.59
CA ILE A 419 -18.70 -5.34 25.12
C ILE A 419 -20.21 -5.22 25.41
N ASP A 420 -20.58 -4.16 26.12
CA ASP A 420 -21.94 -3.80 26.50
C ASP A 420 -22.12 -2.25 26.47
N ASP A 421 -23.23 -1.77 27.05
CA ASP A 421 -23.56 -0.34 27.03
C ASP A 421 -22.60 0.50 27.89
N ASP A 422 -21.99 -0.08 28.93
CA ASP A 422 -21.17 0.64 29.90
C ASP A 422 -19.66 0.33 29.80
N THR A 423 -19.27 -0.72 29.05
CA THR A 423 -17.90 -1.25 29.03
C THR A 423 -17.32 -1.40 27.62
N VAL A 424 -16.08 -0.97 27.43
CA VAL A 424 -15.30 -1.12 26.18
C VAL A 424 -14.04 -1.97 26.38
N PHE A 425 -13.71 -2.76 25.37
CA PHE A 425 -12.45 -3.50 25.26
C PHE A 425 -11.55 -2.87 24.21
N LEU A 426 -10.30 -2.63 24.60
CA LEU A 426 -9.24 -2.24 23.68
C LEU A 426 -8.62 -3.48 23.04
N ILE A 427 -8.85 -3.65 21.74
CA ILE A 427 -8.29 -4.73 20.94
C ILE A 427 -6.76 -4.57 20.89
N PRO A 428 -5.96 -5.58 21.26
CA PRO A 428 -4.50 -5.50 21.19
C PRO A 428 -3.96 -5.21 19.79
N GLU A 429 -2.86 -4.45 19.68
CA GLU A 429 -2.24 -4.16 18.38
C GLU A 429 -1.76 -5.45 17.68
N SER A 430 -1.26 -6.40 18.47
CA SER A 430 -0.88 -7.73 17.99
C SER A 430 -2.03 -8.46 17.28
N TRP A 431 -3.27 -8.27 17.72
CA TRP A 431 -4.45 -8.87 17.08
C TRP A 431 -4.80 -8.16 15.77
N MET A 432 -4.71 -6.83 15.77
CA MET A 432 -4.94 -6.02 14.57
C MET A 432 -3.99 -6.40 13.46
N THR A 433 -2.74 -6.75 13.79
CA THR A 433 -1.73 -7.21 12.85
C THR A 433 -1.93 -8.67 12.46
N ARG A 434 -2.00 -9.57 13.46
CA ARG A 434 -2.05 -11.03 13.24
C ARG A 434 -3.32 -11.46 12.50
N TYR A 435 -4.48 -10.95 12.89
CA TYR A 435 -5.76 -11.40 12.35
C TYR A 435 -6.27 -10.55 11.18
N LYS A 436 -5.52 -9.53 10.73
CA LYS A 436 -5.94 -8.66 9.62
C LYS A 436 -6.24 -9.42 8.34
N LYS A 437 -5.35 -10.34 7.97
CA LYS A 437 -5.52 -11.17 6.76
C LYS A 437 -6.78 -12.02 6.88
N LEU A 438 -6.94 -12.69 8.02
CA LEU A 438 -8.09 -13.54 8.33
C LEU A 438 -9.42 -12.75 8.30
N ALA A 439 -9.44 -11.54 8.89
CA ALA A 439 -10.60 -10.64 8.85
C ALA A 439 -10.93 -10.18 7.41
N ASN A 440 -9.93 -9.78 6.62
CA ASN A 440 -10.15 -9.29 5.25
C ASN A 440 -10.72 -10.35 4.29
N PHE A 441 -10.25 -11.60 4.42
CA PHE A 441 -10.64 -12.69 3.52
C PHE A 441 -11.79 -13.56 4.06
N GLY A 442 -12.12 -13.44 5.35
CA GLY A 442 -13.23 -14.15 5.98
C GLY A 442 -14.57 -13.43 5.82
N LYS A 443 -15.62 -14.22 5.58
CA LYS A 443 -17.01 -13.75 5.63
C LYS A 443 -17.64 -14.13 6.96
N VAL A 444 -18.21 -13.15 7.64
CA VAL A 444 -18.94 -13.38 8.89
C VAL A 444 -20.29 -13.99 8.55
N ASN A 445 -20.60 -15.11 9.19
CA ASN A 445 -21.92 -15.73 9.18
C ASN A 445 -22.28 -16.07 10.63
N ASP A 446 -23.14 -15.22 11.22
CA ASP A 446 -23.46 -15.23 12.64
C ASP A 446 -22.20 -15.25 13.54
N ASP A 447 -22.05 -16.31 14.34
CA ASP A 447 -20.93 -16.49 15.29
C ASP A 447 -19.72 -17.19 14.66
N THR A 448 -19.72 -17.40 13.33
CA THR A 448 -18.67 -18.12 12.62
C THR A 448 -18.02 -17.26 11.54
N LEU A 449 -16.71 -17.42 11.37
CA LEU A 449 -15.99 -16.85 10.25
C LEU A 449 -15.77 -17.93 9.18
N ILE A 450 -16.33 -17.72 8.00
CA ILE A 450 -16.22 -18.64 6.87
C ILE A 450 -15.08 -18.18 5.97
N ILE A 451 -14.10 -19.06 5.76
CA ILE A 451 -12.98 -18.85 4.84
C ILE A 451 -13.02 -19.89 3.73
N ASN A 452 -12.79 -19.48 2.48
CA ASN A 452 -12.75 -20.43 1.36
C ASN A 452 -11.53 -21.36 1.49
N LYS A 453 -11.65 -22.63 1.09
CA LYS A 453 -10.52 -23.56 1.06
C LYS A 453 -9.27 -23.03 0.36
N SER A 454 -9.46 -22.24 -0.69
CA SER A 454 -8.37 -21.61 -1.43
C SER A 454 -7.50 -20.67 -0.59
N ASN A 455 -8.03 -20.12 0.50
CA ASN A 455 -7.34 -19.23 1.42
C ASN A 455 -6.69 -19.96 2.61
N TYR A 456 -6.46 -21.29 2.51
CA TYR A 456 -5.90 -22.09 3.61
C TYR A 456 -4.50 -21.64 4.06
N THR A 457 -3.72 -21.01 3.18
CA THR A 457 -2.39 -20.48 3.52
C THR A 457 -2.47 -19.39 4.58
N ILE A 458 -3.53 -18.57 4.54
CA ILE A 458 -3.80 -17.57 5.58
C ILE A 458 -4.06 -18.26 6.92
N LEU A 459 -4.70 -19.43 6.93
CA LEU A 459 -4.93 -20.18 8.17
C LEU A 459 -3.64 -20.74 8.77
N GLN A 460 -2.73 -21.22 7.93
CA GLN A 460 -1.42 -21.73 8.38
C GLN A 460 -0.52 -20.62 8.94
N GLU A 461 -0.62 -19.39 8.43
CA GLU A 461 0.16 -18.26 8.95
C GLU A 461 -0.40 -17.71 10.27
N VAL A 462 -1.73 -17.72 10.43
CA VAL A 462 -2.41 -16.99 11.51
C VAL A 462 -2.65 -17.88 12.73
N LEU A 463 -3.00 -19.15 12.52
CA LEU A 463 -3.34 -20.08 13.60
C LEU A 463 -2.17 -21.03 13.90
N PRO A 464 -1.95 -21.41 15.18
CA PRO A 464 -0.96 -22.42 15.54
C PRO A 464 -1.23 -23.76 14.81
N PRO A 465 -0.18 -24.51 14.43
CA PRO A 465 -0.34 -25.79 13.70
C PRO A 465 -1.22 -26.82 14.43
N GLU A 466 -1.26 -26.76 15.77
CA GLU A 466 -2.00 -27.69 16.63
C GLU A 466 -3.52 -27.42 16.68
N GLU A 467 -3.94 -26.18 16.39
CA GLU A 467 -5.35 -25.76 16.39
C GLU A 467 -6.01 -25.88 15.02
N VAL A 468 -5.20 -26.15 14.00
CA VAL A 468 -5.61 -26.34 12.63
C VAL A 468 -5.62 -27.84 12.36
N ASP A 469 -6.79 -28.47 12.36
CA ASP A 469 -6.97 -29.88 11.95
C ASP A 469 -6.80 -30.05 10.42
N LEU A 470 -5.67 -29.55 9.91
CA LEU A 470 -5.13 -29.85 8.61
C LEU A 470 -4.05 -30.88 8.86
N LYS A 471 -4.43 -32.15 9.06
CA LYS A 471 -3.49 -33.22 8.70
C LYS A 471 -3.06 -32.91 7.27
N PRO A 472 -1.78 -32.58 6.99
CA PRO A 472 -1.34 -32.46 5.62
C PRO A 472 -1.72 -33.78 4.98
N ALA A 473 -2.54 -33.74 3.93
CA ALA A 473 -2.83 -34.92 3.15
C ALA A 473 -1.46 -35.52 2.81
N THR A 474 -1.17 -36.71 3.33
CA THR A 474 0.10 -37.43 3.21
C THR A 474 0.79 -37.05 1.92
N GLU A 475 2.00 -36.48 1.98
CA GLU A 475 2.74 -36.07 0.78
C GLU A 475 2.92 -37.29 -0.12
N ILE A 476 2.04 -37.42 -1.13
CA ILE A 476 2.19 -38.45 -2.14
C ILE A 476 3.36 -37.99 -2.99
N VAL A 477 4.49 -38.65 -2.79
CA VAL A 477 5.65 -38.53 -3.67
C VAL A 477 5.24 -39.11 -5.02
N TYR A 478 5.30 -38.28 -6.05
CA TYR A 478 5.05 -38.65 -7.42
C TYR A 478 6.16 -39.58 -7.87
N THR A 479 5.76 -40.77 -8.29
CA THR A 479 6.60 -41.73 -8.99
C THR A 479 6.09 -41.85 -10.42
N GLN A 480 6.98 -41.70 -11.40
CA GLN A 480 6.58 -41.80 -12.80
C GLN A 480 5.98 -43.18 -13.11
N SER A 481 4.78 -43.19 -13.70
CA SER A 481 4.10 -44.41 -14.12
C SER A 481 4.77 -45.06 -15.34
N PRO A 482 4.87 -46.40 -15.40
CA PRO A 482 5.32 -47.13 -16.59
C PRO A 482 4.38 -47.01 -17.80
N LEU A 483 3.15 -46.51 -17.59
CA LEU A 483 2.18 -46.24 -18.65
C LEU A 483 2.49 -44.96 -19.44
N LEU A 484 3.32 -44.06 -18.88
CA LEU A 484 3.82 -42.87 -19.57
C LEU A 484 5.01 -43.26 -20.47
N LYS A 485 4.82 -43.18 -21.79
CA LYS A 485 5.82 -43.48 -22.83
C LYS A 485 6.73 -42.27 -23.10
N ALA A 486 7.29 -41.70 -22.05
CA ALA A 486 8.23 -40.57 -22.11
C ALA A 486 9.22 -40.64 -20.94
N THR A 487 10.35 -39.96 -21.05
CA THR A 487 11.24 -39.70 -19.90
C THR A 487 11.09 -38.23 -19.53
N LEU A 488 10.71 -37.96 -18.28
CA LEU A 488 10.60 -36.59 -17.79
C LEU A 488 11.99 -36.04 -17.44
N ARG A 489 12.19 -34.74 -17.67
CA ARG A 489 13.37 -34.02 -17.15
C ARG A 489 13.17 -33.70 -15.66
N PRO A 490 14.24 -33.46 -14.87
CA PRO A 490 14.12 -33.19 -13.44
C PRO A 490 13.11 -32.08 -13.09
N TYR A 491 13.18 -30.93 -13.78
CA TYR A 491 12.21 -29.85 -13.56
C TYR A 491 10.78 -30.26 -13.98
N GLN A 492 10.62 -31.14 -14.98
CA GLN A 492 9.27 -31.62 -15.35
C GLN A 492 8.70 -32.52 -14.26
N GLU A 493 9.53 -33.36 -13.63
CA GLU A 493 9.13 -34.18 -12.48
C GLU A 493 8.70 -33.31 -11.29
N GLU A 494 9.47 -32.27 -10.96
CA GLU A 494 9.09 -31.29 -9.94
C GLU A 494 7.75 -30.60 -10.27
N GLY A 495 7.54 -30.27 -11.55
CA GLY A 495 6.29 -29.67 -12.01
C GLY A 495 5.09 -30.62 -11.87
N VAL A 496 5.28 -31.91 -12.16
CA VAL A 496 4.24 -32.93 -11.96
C VAL A 496 3.99 -33.17 -10.47
N GLN A 497 5.04 -33.26 -9.65
CA GLN A 497 4.93 -33.35 -8.19
C GLN A 497 4.12 -32.18 -7.62
N TRP A 498 4.37 -30.97 -8.10
CA TRP A 498 3.62 -29.77 -7.71
C TRP A 498 2.14 -29.85 -8.10
N LEU A 499 1.82 -30.35 -9.31
CA LEU A 499 0.43 -30.60 -9.71
C LEU A 499 -0.24 -31.71 -8.89
N VAL A 500 0.50 -32.76 -8.50
CA VAL A 500 0.00 -33.84 -7.62
C VAL A 500 -0.34 -33.29 -6.23
N LYS A 501 0.48 -32.37 -5.68
CA LYS A 501 0.16 -31.68 -4.42
C LYS A 501 -1.17 -30.91 -4.50
N HIS A 502 -1.42 -30.25 -5.63
CA HIS A 502 -2.69 -29.54 -5.88
C HIS A 502 -3.88 -30.49 -6.02
N TYR A 503 -3.69 -31.62 -6.72
CA TYR A 503 -4.70 -32.68 -6.81
C TYR A 503 -5.13 -33.19 -5.43
N ASN A 504 -4.17 -33.55 -4.57
CA ASN A 504 -4.45 -34.08 -3.23
C ASN A 504 -5.18 -33.08 -2.34
N ASN A 505 -4.85 -31.79 -2.47
CA ASN A 505 -5.48 -30.73 -1.70
C ASN A 505 -6.79 -30.22 -2.31
N GLN A 506 -7.23 -30.77 -3.46
CA GLN A 506 -8.40 -30.31 -4.23
C GLN A 506 -8.32 -28.82 -4.59
N LEU A 507 -7.12 -28.34 -4.91
CA LEU A 507 -6.86 -26.96 -5.31
C LEU A 507 -6.61 -26.91 -6.81
N GLY A 508 -7.03 -25.82 -7.45
CA GLY A 508 -6.67 -25.54 -8.83
C GLY A 508 -5.25 -25.00 -8.95
N ALA A 509 -4.65 -25.18 -10.14
CA ALA A 509 -3.25 -24.85 -10.39
C ALA A 509 -3.05 -24.12 -11.72
N CYS A 510 -2.13 -23.17 -11.76
CA CYS A 510 -1.68 -22.50 -12.98
C CYS A 510 -0.23 -22.87 -13.30
N LEU A 511 -0.02 -23.65 -14.35
CA LEU A 511 1.32 -23.96 -14.86
C LEU A 511 1.70 -22.92 -15.92
N ALA A 512 2.52 -21.96 -15.48
CA ALA A 512 2.93 -20.77 -16.23
C ALA A 512 4.38 -20.84 -16.73
N ASP A 513 4.96 -22.04 -16.87
CA ASP A 513 6.28 -22.25 -17.45
C ASP A 513 6.45 -21.59 -18.83
N ASP A 514 7.67 -21.16 -19.13
CA ASP A 514 8.01 -20.62 -20.44
C ASP A 514 7.62 -21.56 -21.58
N MET A 515 7.29 -20.94 -22.71
CA MET A 515 6.89 -21.66 -23.91
C MET A 515 7.99 -22.60 -24.39
N GLY A 516 7.68 -23.89 -24.45
CA GLY A 516 8.61 -24.91 -24.91
C GLY A 516 9.17 -25.83 -23.86
N LEU A 517 8.91 -25.58 -22.57
CA LEU A 517 9.37 -26.42 -21.46
C LEU A 517 8.58 -27.73 -21.25
N GLY A 518 7.57 -27.99 -22.07
CA GLY A 518 6.80 -29.25 -22.06
C GLY A 518 5.62 -29.28 -21.07
N LYS A 519 4.89 -28.16 -20.91
CA LYS A 519 3.65 -28.08 -20.10
C LYS A 519 2.64 -29.18 -20.44
N THR A 520 2.46 -29.46 -21.74
CA THR A 520 1.58 -30.52 -22.24
C THR A 520 2.00 -31.90 -21.72
N LEU A 521 3.28 -32.24 -21.79
CA LEU A 521 3.82 -33.50 -21.26
C LEU A 521 3.64 -33.62 -19.74
N GLN A 522 3.93 -32.55 -18.98
CA GLN A 522 3.69 -32.51 -17.52
C GLN A 522 2.20 -32.74 -17.20
N THR A 523 1.30 -32.14 -17.96
CA THR A 523 -0.14 -32.31 -17.79
C THR A 523 -0.59 -33.73 -18.13
N ILE A 524 -0.07 -34.32 -19.21
CA ILE A 524 -0.36 -35.73 -19.56
C ILE A 524 0.13 -36.67 -18.46
N ALA A 525 1.34 -36.47 -17.94
CA ALA A 525 1.89 -37.26 -16.83
C ALA A 525 0.99 -37.18 -15.58
N MET A 526 0.49 -35.99 -15.26
CA MET A 526 -0.46 -35.77 -14.17
C MET A 526 -1.80 -36.48 -14.39
N LEU A 527 -2.35 -36.44 -15.61
CA LEU A 527 -3.57 -37.17 -15.97
C LEU A 527 -3.38 -38.69 -15.88
N VAL A 528 -2.20 -39.21 -16.27
CA VAL A 528 -1.88 -40.64 -16.13
C VAL A 528 -1.88 -41.03 -14.65
N PHE A 529 -1.21 -40.26 -13.80
CA PHE A 529 -1.23 -40.46 -12.36
C PHE A 529 -2.66 -40.43 -11.80
N ALA A 530 -3.47 -39.44 -12.19
CA ALA A 530 -4.85 -39.32 -11.72
C ALA A 530 -5.73 -40.52 -12.14
N LYS A 531 -5.54 -41.05 -13.35
CA LYS A 531 -6.24 -42.26 -13.82
C LYS A 531 -5.88 -43.48 -12.97
N GLU A 532 -4.64 -43.61 -12.53
CA GLU A 532 -4.22 -44.69 -11.64
C GLU A 532 -4.84 -44.57 -10.25
N GLN A 533 -4.92 -43.37 -9.69
CA GLN A 533 -5.59 -43.14 -8.40
C GLN A 533 -7.08 -43.50 -8.45
N LEU A 534 -7.76 -43.27 -9.59
CA LEU A 534 -9.16 -43.68 -9.77
C LEU A 534 -9.35 -45.20 -9.76
N LYS A 535 -8.34 -45.98 -10.16
CA LYS A 535 -8.37 -47.45 -10.12
C LYS A 535 -8.16 -48.00 -8.70
N LEU A 536 -7.42 -47.28 -7.85
CA LEU A 536 -7.07 -47.71 -6.50
C LEU A 536 -8.22 -47.60 -5.49
N VAL A 537 -9.32 -46.90 -5.81
CA VAL A 537 -10.54 -46.84 -4.98
C VAL A 537 -11.29 -48.19 -5.04
N LYS A 538 -10.74 -49.19 -4.34
CA LYS A 538 -11.14 -50.62 -4.26
C LYS A 538 -12.55 -50.92 -3.71
N GLY A 539 -13.42 -49.92 -3.54
CA GLY A 539 -14.73 -50.10 -2.87
C GLY A 539 -15.98 -49.98 -3.75
N THR A 540 -15.86 -49.63 -5.04
CA THR A 540 -17.03 -49.27 -5.87
C THR A 540 -17.00 -49.84 -7.30
N THR A 541 -16.25 -50.92 -7.54
CA THR A 541 -16.49 -51.73 -8.74
C THR A 541 -17.76 -52.53 -8.50
N LYS A 542 -18.88 -52.11 -9.12
CA LYS A 542 -19.99 -53.04 -9.36
C LYS A 542 -19.44 -54.13 -10.27
N ASN A 543 -19.05 -55.24 -9.67
CA ASN A 543 -18.74 -56.46 -10.40
C ASN A 543 -20.04 -56.92 -11.06
N VAL A 544 -20.22 -56.59 -12.34
CA VAL A 544 -21.31 -57.14 -13.13
C VAL A 544 -20.83 -58.52 -13.58
N ARG A 545 -21.36 -59.56 -12.94
CA ARG A 545 -21.25 -60.93 -13.44
C ARG A 545 -22.34 -61.13 -14.47
N LEU A 546 -21.95 -61.37 -15.72
CA LEU A 546 -22.89 -61.80 -16.76
C LEU A 546 -23.20 -63.30 -16.63
N ASP A 547 -22.29 -64.08 -16.04
CA ASP A 547 -22.47 -65.51 -15.79
C ASP A 547 -21.75 -65.99 -14.50
N LEU A 548 -22.12 -67.17 -13.97
CA LEU A 548 -21.59 -67.72 -12.70
C LEU A 548 -20.12 -68.16 -12.79
N PHE A 549 -19.64 -68.42 -14.01
CA PHE A 549 -18.29 -68.90 -14.31
C PHE A 549 -17.38 -67.85 -14.95
N ASP A 550 -17.90 -66.65 -15.22
CA ASP A 550 -17.11 -65.55 -15.78
C ASP A 550 -16.43 -64.71 -14.70
N ASP A 551 -15.22 -64.25 -15.01
CA ASP A 551 -14.52 -63.23 -14.23
C ASP A 551 -15.34 -61.93 -14.23
N PRO A 552 -15.44 -61.23 -13.08
CA PRO A 552 -16.20 -59.99 -13.01
C PRO A 552 -15.63 -58.96 -13.98
N LEU A 553 -16.48 -58.42 -14.87
CA LEU A 553 -16.10 -57.35 -15.78
C LEU A 553 -15.74 -56.10 -14.97
N GLU A 554 -14.48 -55.67 -15.02
CA GLU A 554 -14.07 -54.37 -14.50
C GLU A 554 -14.82 -53.27 -15.26
N VAL A 555 -15.72 -52.56 -14.57
CA VAL A 555 -16.32 -51.34 -15.11
C VAL A 555 -15.21 -50.33 -15.33
N LYS A 556 -14.84 -50.10 -16.61
CA LYS A 556 -13.84 -49.09 -16.99
C LYS A 556 -14.27 -47.72 -16.44
N LYS A 557 -13.55 -47.24 -15.44
CA LYS A 557 -13.67 -45.85 -14.98
C LYS A 557 -12.84 -44.96 -15.90
N TYR A 558 -13.53 -44.12 -16.67
CA TYR A 558 -12.92 -43.12 -17.51
C TYR A 558 -12.52 -41.89 -16.70
N LEU A 559 -11.39 -41.27 -17.07
CA LEU A 559 -10.88 -40.09 -16.38
C LEU A 559 -11.77 -38.84 -16.55
N LYS A 560 -12.49 -38.71 -17.67
CA LYS A 560 -13.35 -37.55 -17.98
C LYS A 560 -12.61 -36.20 -17.82
N ALA A 561 -11.46 -36.08 -18.46
CA ALA A 561 -10.70 -34.84 -18.53
C ALA A 561 -11.13 -34.02 -19.75
N LEU A 562 -11.74 -32.85 -19.50
CA LEU A 562 -12.09 -31.88 -20.54
C LEU A 562 -10.93 -30.91 -20.74
N ILE A 563 -10.34 -30.91 -21.93
CA ILE A 563 -9.27 -29.98 -22.30
C ILE A 563 -9.83 -28.99 -23.33
N ILE A 564 -9.84 -27.72 -22.94
CA ILE A 564 -10.29 -26.60 -23.78
C ILE A 564 -9.05 -25.85 -24.27
N LEU A 565 -8.91 -25.72 -25.58
CA LEU A 565 -7.71 -25.20 -26.20
C LEU A 565 -8.02 -24.46 -27.53
N PRO A 566 -7.10 -23.66 -28.09
CA PRO A 566 -7.32 -23.02 -29.39
C PRO A 566 -7.54 -24.04 -30.52
N SER A 567 -8.33 -23.71 -31.54
CA SER A 567 -8.71 -24.66 -32.61
C SER A 567 -7.53 -25.32 -33.32
N SER A 568 -6.43 -24.59 -33.50
CA SER A 568 -5.18 -25.06 -34.12
C SER A 568 -4.39 -26.06 -33.26
N LEU A 569 -4.69 -26.16 -31.97
CA LEU A 569 -3.92 -26.97 -31.02
C LEU A 569 -4.50 -28.38 -30.80
N ILE A 570 -5.71 -28.66 -31.30
CA ILE A 570 -6.42 -29.93 -31.08
C ILE A 570 -5.62 -31.10 -31.64
N PHE A 571 -5.09 -30.92 -32.84
CA PHE A 571 -4.31 -31.97 -33.48
C PHE A 571 -3.03 -32.27 -32.70
N ASN A 572 -2.29 -31.24 -32.29
CA ASN A 572 -1.05 -31.39 -31.54
C ASN A 572 -1.29 -32.11 -30.20
N TRP A 573 -2.33 -31.72 -29.46
CA TRP A 573 -2.71 -32.41 -28.22
C TRP A 573 -3.08 -33.87 -28.45
N ALA A 574 -3.87 -34.17 -29.50
CA ALA A 574 -4.23 -35.55 -29.82
C ALA A 574 -2.99 -36.41 -30.15
N GLN A 575 -2.05 -35.88 -30.94
CA GLN A 575 -0.79 -36.54 -31.27
C GLN A 575 0.10 -36.76 -30.03
N GLU A 576 0.24 -35.74 -29.18
CA GLU A 576 1.05 -35.85 -27.96
C GLU A 576 0.46 -36.88 -26.98
N ILE A 577 -0.87 -36.93 -26.82
CA ILE A 577 -1.52 -37.96 -25.99
C ILE A 577 -1.31 -39.35 -26.60
N LEU A 578 -1.51 -39.54 -27.90
CA LEU A 578 -1.28 -40.83 -28.56
C LEU A 578 0.18 -41.29 -28.44
N LYS A 579 1.13 -40.35 -28.50
CA LYS A 579 2.57 -40.62 -28.36
C LYS A 579 2.95 -41.00 -26.93
N PHE A 580 2.52 -40.22 -25.94
CA PHE A 580 2.99 -40.34 -24.55
C PHE A 580 2.08 -41.20 -23.67
N ALA A 581 0.79 -41.28 -23.96
CA ALA A 581 -0.20 -42.04 -23.21
C ALA A 581 -1.20 -42.76 -24.16
N PRO A 582 -0.74 -43.71 -25.00
CA PRO A 582 -1.58 -44.39 -26.01
C PRO A 582 -2.76 -45.18 -25.43
N HIS A 583 -2.76 -45.43 -24.12
CA HIS A 583 -3.80 -46.15 -23.40
C HIS A 583 -5.01 -45.25 -23.03
N PHE A 584 -4.98 -43.96 -23.34
CA PHE A 584 -6.12 -43.06 -23.16
C PHE A 584 -7.09 -43.14 -24.34
N SER A 585 -8.38 -43.18 -24.01
CA SER A 585 -9.45 -42.96 -24.97
C SER A 585 -9.66 -41.46 -25.19
N ILE A 586 -9.56 -41.00 -26.44
CA ILE A 586 -9.61 -39.58 -26.81
C ILE A 586 -10.83 -39.29 -27.68
N ALA A 587 -11.60 -38.26 -27.34
CA ALA A 587 -12.68 -37.71 -28.17
C ALA A 587 -12.35 -36.29 -28.64
N LYS A 588 -12.50 -36.03 -29.95
CA LYS A 588 -12.40 -34.68 -30.53
C LYS A 588 -13.80 -34.06 -30.62
N TYR A 589 -14.17 -33.25 -29.62
CA TYR A 589 -15.48 -32.61 -29.54
C TYR A 589 -15.47 -31.25 -30.27
N THR A 590 -15.46 -31.30 -31.61
CA THR A 590 -15.45 -30.12 -32.49
C THR A 590 -16.21 -30.36 -33.79
N GLY A 591 -16.52 -29.28 -34.53
CA GLY A 591 -17.11 -29.39 -35.87
C GLY A 591 -18.58 -29.80 -35.87
N ALA A 592 -19.04 -30.36 -36.99
CA ALA A 592 -20.43 -30.79 -37.20
C ALA A 592 -20.73 -32.16 -36.56
N THR A 593 -19.76 -33.07 -36.59
CA THR A 593 -19.83 -34.43 -36.02
C THR A 593 -19.97 -34.45 -34.50
N ARG A 594 -19.77 -33.31 -33.82
CA ARG A 594 -19.87 -33.22 -32.36
C ARG A 594 -21.21 -33.69 -31.80
N LYS A 595 -22.33 -33.53 -32.54
CA LYS A 595 -23.67 -33.95 -32.09
C LYS A 595 -23.77 -35.47 -31.91
N GLU A 596 -23.04 -36.23 -32.71
CA GLU A 596 -23.03 -37.70 -32.67
C GLU A 596 -22.23 -38.23 -31.47
N ILE A 597 -21.24 -37.46 -31.01
CA ILE A 597 -20.34 -37.84 -29.90
C ILE A 597 -20.97 -37.51 -28.53
N VAL A 598 -21.91 -36.55 -28.46
CA VAL A 598 -22.54 -36.10 -27.19
C VAL A 598 -22.99 -37.24 -26.27
N PRO A 599 -23.71 -38.29 -26.74
CA PRO A 599 -24.18 -39.37 -25.87
C PRO A 599 -23.03 -40.15 -25.22
N TYR A 600 -21.88 -40.23 -25.89
CA TYR A 600 -20.73 -41.06 -25.50
C TYR A 600 -19.63 -40.26 -24.80
N LEU A 601 -19.80 -38.95 -24.59
CA LEU A 601 -18.75 -38.11 -23.98
C LEU A 601 -18.29 -38.61 -22.60
N GLN A 602 -19.15 -39.34 -21.88
CA GLN A 602 -18.79 -39.89 -20.56
C GLN A 602 -17.89 -41.13 -20.63
N ASP A 603 -17.75 -41.72 -21.82
CA ASP A 603 -17.01 -42.97 -22.08
C ASP A 603 -15.60 -42.73 -22.65
N TYR A 604 -15.05 -41.53 -22.39
CA TYR A 604 -13.72 -41.14 -22.80
C TYR A 604 -12.88 -40.61 -21.63
N ASP A 605 -11.60 -40.94 -21.66
CA ASP A 605 -10.63 -40.42 -20.68
C ASP A 605 -10.34 -38.94 -20.92
N VAL A 606 -10.16 -38.55 -22.18
CA VAL A 606 -9.80 -37.19 -22.57
C VAL A 606 -10.72 -36.69 -23.68
N ILE A 607 -11.28 -35.50 -23.48
CA ILE A 607 -12.16 -34.82 -24.43
C ILE A 607 -11.49 -33.50 -24.81
N LEU A 608 -11.18 -33.34 -26.09
CA LEU A 608 -10.55 -32.14 -26.64
C LEU A 608 -11.62 -31.26 -27.28
N THR A 609 -11.70 -29.99 -26.89
CA THR A 609 -12.63 -29.03 -27.50
C THR A 609 -12.02 -27.63 -27.62
N THR A 610 -12.75 -26.70 -28.24
CA THR A 610 -12.33 -25.30 -28.36
C THR A 610 -13.10 -24.38 -27.43
N TYR A 611 -12.51 -23.24 -27.08
CA TYR A 611 -13.18 -22.17 -26.32
C TYR A 611 -14.53 -21.76 -26.92
N ALA A 612 -14.60 -21.63 -28.25
CA ALA A 612 -15.83 -21.25 -28.94
C ALA A 612 -16.89 -22.37 -28.91
N THR A 613 -16.48 -23.64 -29.03
CA THR A 613 -17.39 -24.79 -28.94
C THR A 613 -17.91 -24.96 -27.52
N ALA A 614 -17.04 -24.88 -26.51
CA ALA A 614 -17.42 -25.00 -25.11
C ALA A 614 -18.44 -23.92 -24.70
N ALA A 615 -18.24 -22.68 -25.13
CA ALA A 615 -19.19 -21.59 -24.84
C ALA A 615 -20.56 -21.77 -25.54
N LYS A 616 -20.58 -22.35 -26.75
CA LYS A 616 -21.84 -22.60 -27.49
C LYS A 616 -22.63 -23.76 -26.89
N ASP A 617 -21.96 -24.83 -26.52
CA ASP A 617 -22.59 -26.09 -26.11
C ASP A 617 -22.56 -26.27 -24.57
N ILE A 618 -22.49 -25.16 -23.83
CA ILE A 618 -22.35 -25.18 -22.37
C ILE A 618 -23.46 -25.96 -21.67
N LYS A 619 -24.70 -25.86 -22.14
CA LYS A 619 -25.87 -26.60 -21.60
C LYS A 619 -25.71 -28.12 -21.68
N VAL A 620 -24.87 -28.63 -22.57
CA VAL A 620 -24.54 -30.06 -22.67
C VAL A 620 -23.43 -30.40 -21.70
N LEU A 621 -22.37 -29.58 -21.66
CA LEU A 621 -21.21 -29.79 -20.82
C LEU A 621 -21.53 -29.68 -19.32
N GLU A 622 -22.42 -28.77 -18.91
CA GLU A 622 -22.87 -28.61 -17.52
C GLU A 622 -23.53 -29.87 -16.93
N LYS A 623 -24.10 -30.73 -17.79
CA LYS A 623 -24.77 -31.98 -17.36
C LYS A 623 -23.79 -33.10 -17.04
N ILE A 624 -22.52 -32.95 -17.41
CA ILE A 624 -21.48 -33.96 -17.21
C ILE A 624 -20.60 -33.53 -16.03
N ASN A 625 -20.37 -34.46 -15.10
CA ASN A 625 -19.41 -34.25 -14.02
C ASN A 625 -18.02 -34.65 -14.51
N PHE A 626 -17.17 -33.66 -14.80
CA PHE A 626 -15.79 -33.88 -15.20
C PHE A 626 -14.88 -34.01 -13.97
N ASN A 627 -13.86 -34.85 -14.04
CA ASN A 627 -12.84 -34.88 -12.99
C ASN A 627 -11.83 -33.76 -13.20
N TYR A 628 -11.51 -33.44 -14.46
CA TYR A 628 -10.54 -32.43 -14.83
C TYR A 628 -11.08 -31.45 -15.86
N LEU A 629 -10.78 -30.17 -15.66
CA LEU A 629 -10.96 -29.12 -16.64
C LEU A 629 -9.62 -28.41 -16.83
N ILE A 630 -9.03 -28.59 -18.01
CA ILE A 630 -7.73 -28.04 -18.36
C ILE A 630 -7.93 -26.98 -19.44
N LEU A 631 -7.41 -25.78 -19.20
CA LEU A 631 -7.36 -24.71 -20.19
C LEU A 631 -5.95 -24.56 -20.73
N ASP A 632 -5.74 -24.81 -22.01
CA ASP A 632 -4.47 -24.49 -22.67
C ASP A 632 -4.54 -23.12 -23.35
N GLU A 633 -3.43 -22.39 -23.32
CA GLU A 633 -3.36 -20.97 -23.71
C GLU A 633 -4.46 -20.15 -22.98
N SER A 634 -4.50 -20.28 -21.64
CA SER A 634 -5.58 -19.76 -20.79
C SER A 634 -5.76 -18.24 -20.86
N GLN A 635 -4.85 -17.48 -21.48
CA GLN A 635 -5.05 -16.05 -21.75
C GLN A 635 -6.33 -15.74 -22.56
N GLN A 636 -6.94 -16.73 -23.21
CA GLN A 636 -8.27 -16.58 -23.84
C GLN A 636 -9.39 -16.23 -22.85
N ILE A 637 -9.22 -16.53 -21.55
CA ILE A 637 -10.19 -16.23 -20.49
C ILE A 637 -9.83 -14.98 -19.67
N LYS A 638 -8.93 -14.11 -20.18
CA LYS A 638 -8.48 -12.90 -19.48
C LYS A 638 -9.59 -11.89 -19.17
N ASN A 639 -10.66 -11.86 -19.97
CA ASN A 639 -11.78 -10.96 -19.76
C ASN A 639 -12.91 -11.65 -18.99
N LYS A 640 -13.08 -11.25 -17.73
CA LYS A 640 -14.17 -11.70 -16.85
C LYS A 640 -15.59 -11.46 -17.40
N GLU A 641 -15.78 -10.47 -18.28
CA GLU A 641 -17.07 -10.12 -18.88
C GLU A 641 -17.35 -10.94 -20.15
N SER A 642 -16.37 -11.73 -20.61
CA SER A 642 -16.55 -12.55 -21.79
C SER A 642 -17.54 -13.69 -21.55
N LYS A 643 -18.38 -13.97 -22.55
CA LYS A 643 -19.31 -15.13 -22.52
C LYS A 643 -18.57 -16.46 -22.32
N VAL A 644 -17.33 -16.55 -22.83
CA VAL A 644 -16.47 -17.73 -22.68
C VAL A 644 -16.06 -17.94 -21.22
N PHE A 645 -15.60 -16.88 -20.54
CA PHE A 645 -15.24 -16.95 -19.12
C PHE A 645 -16.42 -17.39 -18.25
N THR A 646 -17.59 -16.78 -18.45
CA THR A 646 -18.80 -17.13 -17.68
C THR A 646 -19.20 -18.58 -17.94
N ALA A 647 -19.22 -19.02 -19.20
CA ALA A 647 -19.60 -20.39 -19.56
C ALA A 647 -18.63 -21.44 -18.99
N ILE A 648 -17.31 -21.23 -19.09
CA ILE A 648 -16.34 -22.22 -18.59
C ILE A 648 -16.44 -22.37 -17.07
N ASN A 649 -16.77 -21.29 -16.35
CA ASN A 649 -16.90 -21.33 -14.89
C ASN A 649 -18.17 -22.00 -14.38
N THR A 650 -19.18 -22.28 -15.22
CA THR A 650 -20.38 -23.03 -14.83
C THR A 650 -20.24 -24.55 -14.98
N ILE A 651 -19.16 -25.02 -15.62
CA ILE A 651 -18.90 -26.46 -15.82
C ILE A 651 -18.64 -27.14 -14.47
N ASN A 652 -19.36 -28.24 -14.20
CA ASN A 652 -19.19 -29.06 -13.01
C ASN A 652 -17.88 -29.87 -13.09
N VAL A 653 -16.91 -29.52 -12.26
CA VAL A 653 -15.58 -30.15 -12.28
C VAL A 653 -14.91 -30.18 -10.91
N THR A 654 -14.13 -31.24 -10.64
CA THR A 654 -13.38 -31.41 -9.39
C THR A 654 -12.02 -30.71 -9.40
N HIS A 655 -11.22 -30.86 -10.47
CA HIS A 655 -9.86 -30.31 -10.55
C HIS A 655 -9.71 -29.38 -11.76
N LYS A 656 -9.13 -28.19 -11.54
CA LYS A 656 -8.93 -27.18 -12.58
C LYS A 656 -7.45 -26.88 -12.77
N ILE A 657 -7.01 -26.88 -14.02
CA ILE A 657 -5.64 -26.53 -14.38
C ILE A 657 -5.67 -25.50 -15.50
N SER A 658 -4.92 -24.41 -15.35
CA SER A 658 -4.67 -23.46 -16.43
C SER A 658 -3.22 -23.56 -16.89
N LEU A 659 -3.01 -23.65 -18.20
CA LEU A 659 -1.69 -23.62 -18.83
C LEU A 659 -1.56 -22.31 -19.60
N SER A 660 -0.51 -21.55 -19.29
CA SER A 660 -0.21 -20.31 -20.02
C SER A 660 1.29 -20.14 -20.22
N GLY A 661 1.70 -19.51 -21.31
CA GLY A 661 3.07 -19.00 -21.45
C GLY A 661 3.25 -17.61 -20.85
N THR A 662 2.15 -16.90 -20.61
CA THR A 662 2.11 -15.51 -20.15
C THR A 662 0.83 -15.32 -19.32
N PRO A 663 0.84 -15.69 -18.02
CA PRO A 663 -0.37 -15.66 -17.19
C PRO A 663 -0.96 -14.24 -17.04
N ILE A 664 -0.12 -13.21 -17.21
CA ILE A 664 -0.50 -11.80 -17.22
C ILE A 664 0.01 -11.22 -18.53
N GLU A 665 -0.91 -10.72 -19.38
CA GLU A 665 -0.56 -10.15 -20.68
C GLU A 665 -0.72 -8.62 -20.69
N ASN A 666 -1.81 -8.10 -20.11
CA ASN A 666 -2.15 -6.67 -20.25
C ASN A 666 -2.53 -5.98 -18.94
N SER A 667 -3.18 -6.67 -17.98
CA SER A 667 -3.65 -6.04 -16.73
C SER A 667 -3.70 -7.02 -15.57
N LEU A 668 -3.74 -6.53 -14.32
CA LEU A 668 -3.97 -7.36 -13.15
C LEU A 668 -5.38 -7.99 -13.14
N SER A 669 -6.29 -7.49 -13.98
CA SER A 669 -7.59 -8.11 -14.22
C SER A 669 -7.46 -9.48 -14.89
N ASP A 670 -6.40 -9.68 -15.68
CA ASP A 670 -6.11 -10.95 -16.35
C ASP A 670 -5.76 -12.00 -15.28
N LEU A 671 -4.88 -11.64 -14.33
CA LEU A 671 -4.53 -12.46 -13.18
C LEU A 671 -5.77 -12.81 -12.36
N TRP A 672 -6.61 -11.83 -12.03
CA TRP A 672 -7.83 -12.08 -11.27
C TRP A 672 -8.73 -13.10 -11.96
N SER A 673 -8.89 -13.00 -13.28
CA SER A 673 -9.70 -13.94 -14.07
C SER A 673 -9.10 -15.35 -14.04
N GLN A 674 -7.78 -15.50 -14.16
CA GLN A 674 -7.11 -16.80 -14.03
C GLN A 674 -7.33 -17.40 -12.63
N MET A 675 -7.08 -16.61 -11.59
CA MET A 675 -7.24 -17.06 -10.19
C MET A 675 -8.68 -17.42 -9.87
N GLN A 676 -9.64 -16.64 -10.38
CA GLN A 676 -11.07 -16.93 -10.23
C GLN A 676 -11.49 -18.22 -10.94
N PHE A 677 -10.84 -18.58 -12.05
CA PHE A 677 -11.07 -19.86 -12.72
C PHE A 677 -10.53 -21.02 -11.88
N ILE A 678 -9.24 -21.00 -11.51
CA ILE A 678 -8.60 -22.14 -10.82
C ILE A 678 -9.09 -22.30 -9.37
N ASN A 679 -9.23 -21.21 -8.63
CA ASN A 679 -9.58 -21.17 -7.21
C ASN A 679 -10.54 -20.01 -6.94
N PRO A 680 -11.85 -20.19 -7.22
CA PRO A 680 -12.85 -19.13 -7.08
C PRO A 680 -12.87 -18.49 -5.69
N GLY A 681 -12.84 -17.15 -5.64
CA GLY A 681 -12.96 -16.38 -4.40
C GLY A 681 -11.66 -16.11 -3.64
N ILE A 682 -10.52 -16.66 -4.09
CA ILE A 682 -9.22 -16.49 -3.41
C ILE A 682 -8.79 -15.02 -3.32
N LEU A 683 -8.99 -14.24 -4.38
CA LEU A 683 -8.71 -12.80 -4.43
C LEU A 683 -9.92 -11.93 -4.04
N GLY A 684 -10.97 -12.52 -3.47
CA GLY A 684 -12.22 -11.84 -3.15
C GLY A 684 -13.02 -11.43 -4.41
N SER A 685 -13.98 -10.54 -4.21
CA SER A 685 -14.80 -10.01 -5.30
C SER A 685 -13.97 -9.08 -6.21
N PHE A 686 -14.36 -8.92 -7.47
CA PHE A 686 -13.64 -8.02 -8.38
C PHE A 686 -13.61 -6.55 -7.89
N PRO A 687 -14.69 -5.96 -7.33
CA PRO A 687 -14.62 -4.61 -6.74
C PRO A 687 -13.57 -4.50 -5.63
N PHE A 688 -13.54 -5.48 -4.71
CA PHE A 688 -12.53 -5.55 -3.66
C PHE A 688 -11.11 -5.64 -4.26
N PHE A 689 -10.90 -6.55 -5.21
CA PHE A 689 -9.61 -6.70 -5.88
C PHE A 689 -9.18 -5.41 -6.59
N LYS A 690 -10.13 -4.70 -7.21
CA LYS A 690 -9.87 -3.45 -7.91
C LYS A 690 -9.39 -2.35 -6.97
N GLU A 691 -10.05 -2.18 -5.82
CA GLU A 691 -9.72 -1.14 -4.85
C GLU A 691 -8.46 -1.45 -4.04
N HIS A 692 -8.28 -2.72 -3.64
CA HIS A 692 -7.19 -3.10 -2.72
C HIS A 692 -5.88 -3.50 -3.42
N PHE A 693 -5.94 -3.97 -4.68
CA PHE A 693 -4.77 -4.41 -5.43
C PHE A 693 -4.60 -3.65 -6.74
N LYS A 694 -5.60 -3.67 -7.63
CA LYS A 694 -5.43 -3.12 -8.98
C LYS A 694 -5.06 -1.64 -8.98
N ILE A 695 -5.86 -0.78 -8.36
CA ILE A 695 -5.62 0.67 -8.35
C ILE A 695 -4.31 1.02 -7.59
N PRO A 696 -4.06 0.51 -6.36
CA PRO A 696 -2.81 0.77 -5.66
C PRO A 696 -1.55 0.33 -6.40
N ILE A 697 -1.61 -0.80 -7.13
CA ILE A 697 -0.44 -1.33 -7.85
C ILE A 697 -0.26 -0.63 -9.19
N GLU A 698 -1.28 -0.59 -10.05
CA GLU A 698 -1.17 -0.03 -11.41
C GLU A 698 -1.00 1.51 -11.40
N LYS A 699 -1.66 2.23 -10.49
CA LYS A 699 -1.59 3.72 -10.46
C LYS A 699 -0.57 4.28 -9.47
N HIS A 700 -0.46 3.67 -8.29
CA HIS A 700 0.35 4.23 -7.20
C HIS A 700 1.66 3.47 -6.97
N ARG A 701 1.92 2.40 -7.74
CA ARG A 701 3.14 1.57 -7.66
C ARG A 701 3.46 1.14 -6.22
N ASN A 702 2.43 0.81 -5.44
CA ASN A 702 2.56 0.46 -4.04
C ASN A 702 3.22 -0.92 -3.87
N GLN A 703 4.43 -0.96 -3.33
CA GLN A 703 5.24 -2.18 -3.21
C GLN A 703 4.67 -3.18 -2.19
N ASP A 704 4.17 -2.71 -1.05
CA ASP A 704 3.58 -3.58 -0.02
C ASP A 704 2.39 -4.38 -0.56
N ARG A 705 1.57 -3.76 -1.41
CA ARG A 705 0.43 -4.43 -2.05
C ARG A 705 0.87 -5.48 -3.08
N ILE A 706 2.00 -5.26 -3.76
CA ILE A 706 2.59 -6.26 -4.67
C ILE A 706 3.03 -7.48 -3.87
N GLU A 707 3.73 -7.30 -2.75
CA GLU A 707 4.21 -8.41 -1.91
C GLU A 707 3.06 -9.23 -1.32
N VAL A 708 2.02 -8.55 -0.82
CA VAL A 708 0.80 -9.24 -0.34
C VAL A 708 0.14 -10.03 -1.46
N LEU A 709 0.05 -9.46 -2.67
CA LEU A 709 -0.54 -10.16 -3.81
C LEU A 709 0.31 -11.38 -4.23
N LYS A 710 1.65 -11.26 -4.26
CA LYS A 710 2.56 -12.38 -4.54
C LYS A 710 2.34 -13.52 -3.54
N GLY A 711 2.36 -13.23 -2.23
CA GLY A 711 2.14 -14.26 -1.20
C GLY A 711 0.81 -15.02 -1.33
N LEU A 712 -0.25 -14.39 -1.87
CA LEU A 712 -1.54 -15.04 -2.12
C LEU A 712 -1.56 -15.92 -3.37
N ILE A 713 -0.82 -15.56 -4.42
CA ILE A 713 -0.86 -16.26 -5.72
C ILE A 713 0.25 -17.31 -5.88
N ASP A 714 1.39 -17.11 -5.23
CA ASP A 714 2.59 -17.94 -5.37
C ASP A 714 2.33 -19.45 -5.15
N PRO A 715 1.49 -19.88 -4.18
CA PRO A 715 1.22 -21.31 -4.01
C PRO A 715 0.56 -21.96 -5.23
N PHE A 716 -0.16 -21.19 -6.04
CA PHE A 716 -1.04 -21.67 -7.11
C PHE A 716 -0.50 -21.43 -8.52
N ILE A 717 0.60 -20.68 -8.66
CA ILE A 717 1.23 -20.37 -9.94
C ILE A 717 2.67 -20.88 -9.94
N LEU A 718 2.96 -21.88 -10.76
CA LEU A 718 4.33 -22.33 -11.01
C LEU A 718 4.85 -21.72 -12.31
N ARG A 719 5.87 -20.87 -12.22
CA ARG A 719 6.52 -20.22 -13.37
C ARG A 719 8.02 -20.43 -13.34
N ARG A 720 8.56 -21.02 -14.42
CA ARG A 720 10.01 -21.24 -14.61
C ARG A 720 10.44 -20.75 -16.00
N THR A 721 11.64 -20.17 -16.08
CA THR A 721 12.19 -19.68 -17.35
C THR A 721 13.10 -20.69 -18.03
N LYS A 722 13.29 -20.59 -19.34
CA LYS A 722 14.19 -21.49 -20.08
C LYS A 722 15.63 -21.45 -19.55
N GLU A 723 16.10 -20.26 -19.18
CA GLU A 723 17.46 -20.04 -18.66
C GLU A 723 17.67 -20.74 -17.31
N GLN A 724 16.62 -20.83 -16.49
CA GLN A 724 16.67 -21.51 -15.20
C GLN A 724 16.77 -23.03 -15.35
N VAL A 725 15.98 -23.63 -16.24
CA VAL A 725 15.73 -25.08 -16.22
C VAL A 725 16.22 -25.87 -17.45
N ALA A 726 16.53 -25.21 -18.55
CA ALA A 726 16.78 -25.88 -19.82
C ALA A 726 18.14 -25.51 -20.43
N LYS A 727 19.21 -25.76 -19.67
CA LYS A 727 20.61 -25.52 -20.06
C LYS A 727 21.05 -26.26 -21.32
N ASP A 728 20.37 -27.35 -21.69
CA ASP A 728 20.68 -28.15 -22.88
C ASP A 728 20.12 -27.58 -24.20
N LEU A 729 19.30 -26.52 -24.14
CA LEU A 729 18.78 -25.89 -25.36
C LEU A 729 19.93 -25.19 -26.13
N PRO A 730 20.01 -25.36 -27.46
CA PRO A 730 20.96 -24.61 -28.27
C PRO A 730 20.81 -23.09 -28.09
N ALA A 731 21.90 -22.35 -28.32
CA ALA A 731 21.90 -20.91 -28.20
C ALA A 731 20.84 -20.26 -29.11
N LEU A 732 20.18 -19.23 -28.58
CA LEU A 732 19.30 -18.34 -29.32
C LEU A 732 20.04 -17.02 -29.56
N THR A 733 20.26 -16.67 -30.83
CA THR A 733 20.88 -15.40 -31.21
C THR A 733 19.83 -14.48 -31.77
N GLU A 734 19.65 -13.29 -31.19
CA GLU A 734 18.74 -12.27 -31.68
C GLU A 734 19.53 -11.11 -32.30
N GLN A 735 19.21 -10.73 -33.54
CA GLN A 735 19.80 -9.59 -34.23
C GLN A 735 18.75 -8.72 -34.91
N ILE A 736 19.05 -7.43 -35.03
CA ILE A 736 18.23 -6.45 -35.74
C ILE A 736 19.02 -6.01 -36.98
N ILE A 737 18.40 -6.14 -38.16
CA ILE A 737 18.91 -5.61 -39.41
C ILE A 737 18.09 -4.37 -39.74
N TYR A 738 18.77 -3.23 -39.78
CA TYR A 738 18.16 -1.96 -40.13
C TYR A 738 18.18 -1.77 -41.65
N THR A 739 17.01 -1.58 -42.24
CA THR A 739 16.83 -1.38 -43.68
C THR A 739 16.48 0.07 -43.97
N GLU A 740 16.96 0.62 -45.08
CA GLU A 740 16.68 2.00 -45.48
C GLU A 740 15.51 2.06 -46.47
N MET A 741 14.71 3.11 -46.42
CA MET A 741 13.67 3.34 -47.42
C MET A 741 14.29 3.81 -48.72
N LEU A 742 13.73 3.39 -49.85
CA LEU A 742 14.09 3.98 -51.14
C LEU A 742 13.50 5.41 -51.23
N PRO A 743 14.11 6.34 -52.00
CA PRO A 743 13.66 7.73 -52.04
C PRO A 743 12.17 7.93 -52.38
N ALA A 744 11.62 7.09 -53.26
CA ALA A 744 10.20 7.12 -53.63
C ALA A 744 9.29 6.64 -52.49
N GLN A 745 9.70 5.61 -51.74
CA GLN A 745 9.00 5.10 -50.56
C GLN A 745 9.05 6.14 -49.42
N GLU A 746 10.22 6.74 -49.18
CA GLU A 746 10.41 7.76 -48.13
C GLU A 746 9.51 8.98 -48.36
N LYS A 747 9.42 9.48 -49.61
CA LYS A 747 8.52 10.58 -49.96
C LYS A 747 7.05 10.25 -49.66
N GLN A 748 6.61 9.03 -49.96
CA GLN A 748 5.24 8.56 -49.67
C GLN A 748 5.01 8.44 -48.16
N TYR A 749 5.98 7.90 -47.43
CA TYR A 749 5.94 7.75 -45.98
C TYR A 749 5.82 9.12 -45.29
N GLU A 750 6.67 10.08 -45.65
CA GLU A 750 6.73 11.38 -45.01
C GLU A 750 5.48 12.24 -45.29
N SER A 751 4.89 12.07 -46.48
CA SER A 751 3.59 12.66 -46.82
C SER A 751 2.47 12.14 -45.92
N GLU A 752 2.37 10.82 -45.70
CA GLU A 752 1.34 10.24 -44.83
C GLU A 752 1.63 10.56 -43.35
N LYS A 753 2.90 10.60 -42.93
CA LYS A 753 3.32 11.01 -41.58
C LYS A 753 2.89 12.46 -41.31
N SER A 754 3.15 13.37 -42.24
CA SER A 754 2.74 14.77 -42.15
C SER A 754 1.23 14.94 -42.13
N ALA A 755 0.50 14.21 -42.99
CA ALA A 755 -0.97 14.21 -42.99
C ALA A 755 -1.54 13.72 -41.65
N THR A 756 -0.97 12.66 -41.09
CA THR A 756 -1.36 12.11 -39.77
C THR A 756 -1.11 13.11 -38.65
N ARG A 757 0.06 13.76 -38.65
CA ARG A 757 0.41 14.79 -37.66
C ARG A 757 -0.53 16.00 -37.71
N ASN A 758 -0.84 16.48 -38.91
CA ASN A 758 -1.77 17.61 -39.08
C ASN A 758 -3.20 17.25 -38.65
N ALA A 759 -3.64 16.02 -38.95
CA ALA A 759 -4.93 15.54 -38.49
C ALA A 759 -5.02 15.47 -36.96
N LEU A 760 -3.92 15.18 -36.25
CA LEU A 760 -3.88 15.16 -34.79
C LEU A 760 -3.92 16.56 -34.17
N LEU A 761 -3.21 17.53 -34.77
CA LEU A 761 -3.16 18.92 -34.28
C LEU A 761 -4.49 19.66 -34.49
N GLY A 762 -5.31 19.22 -35.45
CA GLY A 762 -6.54 19.91 -35.83
C GLY A 762 -7.83 19.44 -35.15
N ILE A 763 -7.78 18.47 -34.22
CA ILE A 763 -9.02 17.88 -33.66
C ILE A 763 -9.12 18.08 -32.14
N ASP A 764 -10.22 18.70 -31.72
CA ASP A 764 -10.63 18.82 -30.32
C ASP A 764 -10.75 17.43 -29.66
N THR A 765 -10.17 17.33 -28.47
CA THR A 765 -9.94 16.11 -27.68
C THR A 765 -11.21 15.50 -27.04
N GLN A 766 -12.28 15.31 -27.82
CA GLN A 766 -13.47 14.58 -27.35
C GLN A 766 -13.77 13.31 -28.17
N THR A 767 -13.29 12.20 -27.61
CA THR A 767 -13.84 10.82 -27.64
C THR A 767 -14.05 10.05 -28.96
N ASN A 768 -14.07 10.65 -30.16
CA ASN A 768 -14.33 9.91 -31.41
C ASN A 768 -13.12 9.63 -32.33
N ASN A 769 -11.90 9.95 -31.90
CA ASN A 769 -10.72 9.94 -32.80
C ASN A 769 -9.76 8.76 -32.71
N LYS A 770 -9.87 7.89 -31.70
CA LYS A 770 -8.90 6.79 -31.50
C LYS A 770 -8.82 5.86 -32.71
N ILE A 771 -9.96 5.63 -33.38
CA ILE A 771 -10.02 4.77 -34.58
C ILE A 771 -9.24 5.39 -35.75
N HIS A 772 -9.37 6.70 -35.98
CA HIS A 772 -8.65 7.39 -37.05
C HIS A 772 -7.13 7.35 -36.83
N ILE A 773 -6.68 7.57 -35.60
CA ILE A 773 -5.27 7.54 -35.22
C ILE A 773 -4.68 6.14 -35.43
N LEU A 774 -5.35 5.10 -34.91
CA LEU A 774 -4.91 3.72 -35.09
C LEU A 774 -4.84 3.31 -36.57
N ASN A 775 -5.78 3.78 -37.39
CA ASN A 775 -5.75 3.54 -38.84
C ASN A 775 -4.54 4.23 -39.50
N SER A 776 -4.23 5.48 -39.16
CA SER A 776 -3.07 6.19 -39.67
C SER A 776 -1.75 5.54 -39.25
N LEU A 777 -1.60 5.16 -37.97
CA LEU A 777 -0.42 4.42 -37.50
C LEU A 777 -0.27 3.08 -38.23
N ASN A 778 -1.38 2.39 -38.50
CA ASN A 778 -1.35 1.13 -39.25
C ASN A 778 -0.90 1.33 -40.70
N LYS A 779 -1.32 2.41 -41.37
CA LYS A 779 -0.82 2.76 -42.70
C LYS A 779 0.68 3.07 -42.70
N LEU A 780 1.17 3.81 -41.71
CA LEU A 780 2.61 4.07 -41.57
C LEU A 780 3.39 2.76 -41.41
N ARG A 781 2.89 1.81 -40.60
CA ARG A 781 3.49 0.47 -40.49
C ARG A 781 3.48 -0.27 -41.84
N GLN A 782 2.40 -0.17 -42.61
CA GLN A 782 2.33 -0.78 -43.95
C GLN A 782 3.33 -0.12 -44.93
N LEU A 783 3.44 1.21 -44.95
CA LEU A 783 4.39 1.94 -45.80
C LEU A 783 5.85 1.67 -45.43
N ALA A 784 6.15 1.53 -44.14
CA ALA A 784 7.49 1.14 -43.67
C ALA A 784 7.90 -0.24 -44.19
N ASN A 785 6.93 -1.16 -44.34
CA ASN A 785 7.15 -2.48 -44.91
C ASN A 785 7.24 -2.45 -46.43
N HIS A 786 6.17 -2.03 -47.12
CA HIS A 786 6.16 -1.90 -48.57
C HIS A 786 5.02 -0.98 -49.06
N PRO A 787 5.28 -0.02 -49.98
CA PRO A 787 4.24 0.85 -50.55
C PRO A 787 3.01 0.15 -51.14
N LYS A 788 3.18 -1.02 -51.79
CA LYS A 788 2.09 -1.83 -52.37
C LYS A 788 1.03 -2.26 -51.34
N LEU A 789 1.36 -2.28 -50.06
CA LEU A 789 0.41 -2.63 -48.99
C LEU A 789 -0.64 -1.55 -48.75
N VAL A 790 -0.35 -0.30 -49.11
CA VAL A 790 -1.29 0.83 -49.01
C VAL A 790 -1.80 1.24 -50.40
N PHE A 791 -0.89 1.29 -51.37
CA PHE A 791 -1.19 1.73 -52.73
C PHE A 791 -1.05 0.55 -53.70
N SER A 792 -2.10 -0.25 -53.87
CA SER A 792 -2.06 -1.50 -54.66
C SER A 792 -1.59 -1.33 -56.11
N LYS A 793 -1.76 -0.15 -56.70
CA LYS A 793 -1.35 0.18 -58.09
C LYS A 793 0.05 0.80 -58.21
N THR A 794 0.80 0.92 -57.11
CA THR A 794 2.14 1.52 -57.16
C THR A 794 3.17 0.52 -57.67
N GLU A 795 4.06 0.96 -58.56
CA GLU A 795 5.25 0.18 -58.95
C GLU A 795 6.46 0.46 -58.05
N THR A 796 6.29 1.31 -57.03
CA THR A 796 7.36 1.61 -56.07
C THR A 796 7.66 0.39 -55.21
N THR A 797 8.89 -0.13 -55.33
CA THR A 797 9.43 -1.18 -54.46
C THR A 797 9.84 -0.62 -53.08
N SER A 798 10.33 -1.48 -52.18
CA SER A 798 10.81 -1.08 -50.85
C SER A 798 12.22 -1.60 -50.59
N GLY A 799 13.00 -0.85 -49.81
CA GLY A 799 14.35 -1.28 -49.43
C GLY A 799 14.33 -2.53 -48.57
N LYS A 800 13.39 -2.62 -47.61
CA LYS A 800 13.19 -3.83 -46.79
C LYS A 800 12.94 -5.07 -47.64
N PHE A 801 12.07 -5.00 -48.65
CA PHE A 801 11.79 -6.15 -49.51
C PHE A 801 13.04 -6.66 -50.24
N ILE A 802 13.91 -5.76 -50.69
CA ILE A 802 15.19 -6.11 -51.35
C ILE A 802 16.11 -6.81 -50.34
N ASP A 803 16.28 -6.24 -49.14
CA ASP A 803 17.19 -6.80 -48.14
C ASP A 803 16.72 -8.18 -47.64
N VAL A 804 15.41 -8.33 -47.41
CA VAL A 804 14.81 -9.59 -46.95
C VAL A 804 14.92 -10.68 -48.02
N THR A 805 14.60 -10.38 -49.29
CA THR A 805 14.66 -11.39 -50.37
C THR A 805 16.10 -11.84 -50.63
N ASN A 806 17.07 -10.92 -50.58
CA ASN A 806 18.49 -11.27 -50.64
C ASN A 806 18.92 -12.18 -49.48
N TYR A 807 18.44 -11.89 -48.27
CA TYR A 807 18.72 -12.70 -47.09
C TYR A 807 18.10 -14.11 -47.18
N ILE A 808 16.81 -14.21 -47.57
CA ILE A 808 16.13 -15.50 -47.77
C ILE A 808 16.83 -16.31 -48.88
N SER A 809 17.21 -15.70 -50.00
CA SER A 809 17.93 -16.37 -51.08
C SER A 809 19.26 -16.96 -50.60
N THR A 810 19.99 -16.22 -49.77
CA THR A 810 21.26 -16.69 -49.19
C THR A 810 21.06 -17.90 -48.27
N LEU A 811 20.02 -17.89 -47.44
CA LEU A 811 19.68 -19.00 -46.55
C LEU A 811 19.18 -20.23 -47.31
N ALA A 812 18.33 -20.02 -48.33
CA ALA A 812 17.82 -21.09 -49.18
C ALA A 812 18.96 -21.78 -49.95
N LYS A 813 19.90 -21.02 -50.53
CA LYS A 813 21.12 -21.55 -51.18
C LYS A 813 22.00 -22.37 -50.23
N SER A 814 21.92 -22.08 -48.94
CA SER A 814 22.64 -22.81 -47.88
C SER A 814 21.85 -24.01 -47.32
N ASN A 815 20.74 -24.40 -47.97
CA ASN A 815 19.80 -25.44 -47.55
C ASN A 815 19.34 -25.28 -46.08
N LYS A 816 19.14 -24.04 -45.65
CA LYS A 816 18.61 -23.74 -44.31
C LYS A 816 17.10 -23.56 -44.37
N LYS A 817 16.40 -24.15 -43.39
CA LYS A 817 14.97 -23.95 -43.21
C LYS A 817 14.68 -22.67 -42.43
N VAL A 818 13.79 -21.85 -43.00
CA VAL A 818 13.51 -20.49 -42.53
C VAL A 818 12.02 -20.33 -42.24
N LEU A 819 11.70 -19.79 -41.06
CA LEU A 819 10.36 -19.29 -40.75
C LEU A 819 10.31 -17.79 -41.00
N VAL A 820 9.29 -17.32 -41.71
CA VAL A 820 9.08 -15.89 -42.00
C VAL A 820 7.74 -15.47 -41.43
N PHE A 821 7.77 -14.53 -40.48
CA PHE A 821 6.57 -14.01 -39.83
C PHE A 821 6.28 -12.56 -40.23
N SER A 822 5.01 -12.27 -40.47
CA SER A 822 4.50 -10.90 -40.63
C SER A 822 3.14 -10.75 -39.97
N SER A 823 2.83 -9.54 -39.49
CA SER A 823 1.48 -9.24 -39.01
C SER A 823 0.47 -8.98 -40.13
N PHE A 824 0.93 -8.74 -41.37
CA PHE A 824 0.11 -8.46 -42.53
C PHE A 824 0.15 -9.63 -43.52
N VAL A 825 -1.00 -10.26 -43.79
CA VAL A 825 -1.09 -11.36 -44.77
C VAL A 825 -0.70 -10.90 -46.18
N SER A 826 -1.12 -9.69 -46.56
CA SER A 826 -0.74 -9.08 -47.83
C SER A 826 0.75 -8.82 -47.98
N HIS A 827 1.50 -8.71 -46.87
CA HIS A 827 2.96 -8.61 -46.92
C HIS A 827 3.60 -9.97 -47.20
N LEU A 828 3.08 -11.05 -46.60
CA LEU A 828 3.51 -12.42 -46.92
C LEU A 828 3.28 -12.74 -48.40
N GLU A 829 2.12 -12.32 -48.96
CA GLU A 829 1.79 -12.52 -50.38
C GLU A 829 2.83 -11.92 -51.33
N LEU A 830 3.46 -10.80 -50.97
CA LEU A 830 4.54 -10.22 -51.78
C LEU A 830 5.77 -11.13 -51.84
N TYR A 831 6.12 -11.76 -50.73
CA TYR A 831 7.26 -12.69 -50.68
C TYR A 831 6.94 -14.04 -51.31
N THR A 832 5.70 -14.54 -51.19
CA THR A 832 5.30 -15.78 -51.87
C THR A 832 5.35 -15.62 -53.39
N ASN A 833 4.84 -14.49 -53.91
CA ASN A 833 4.93 -14.17 -55.33
C ASN A 833 6.39 -14.09 -55.82
N TRP A 834 7.29 -13.56 -54.98
CA TRP A 834 8.72 -13.56 -55.27
C TRP A 834 9.32 -14.98 -55.26
N CYS A 835 8.94 -15.82 -54.30
CA CYS A 835 9.36 -17.22 -54.29
C CYS A 835 8.89 -17.97 -55.54
N ASP A 836 7.67 -17.71 -56.02
CA ASP A 836 7.16 -18.30 -57.27
C ASP A 836 8.02 -17.88 -58.48
N GLN A 837 8.43 -16.61 -58.55
CA GLN A 837 9.31 -16.10 -59.61
C GLN A 837 10.71 -16.71 -59.59
N GLU A 838 11.25 -16.96 -58.38
CA GLU A 838 12.58 -17.55 -58.18
C GLU A 838 12.55 -19.09 -58.14
N ASN A 839 11.39 -19.72 -58.36
CA ASN A 839 11.17 -21.18 -58.25
C ASN A 839 11.61 -21.77 -56.88
N LEU A 840 11.39 -21.03 -55.80
CA LEU A 840 11.67 -21.49 -54.44
C LEU A 840 10.44 -22.19 -53.85
N SER A 841 10.61 -23.40 -53.33
CA SER A 841 9.53 -24.13 -52.67
C SER A 841 9.25 -23.59 -51.26
N TYR A 842 8.00 -23.25 -50.99
CA TYR A 842 7.54 -22.70 -49.72
C TYR A 842 6.21 -23.27 -49.26
N THR A 843 5.88 -23.02 -48.00
CA THR A 843 4.56 -23.28 -47.41
C THR A 843 4.01 -22.03 -46.76
N VAL A 844 2.69 -21.96 -46.61
CA VAL A 844 2.01 -20.78 -46.04
C VAL A 844 0.99 -21.21 -44.97
N LEU A 845 0.95 -20.48 -43.86
CA LEU A 845 -0.05 -20.63 -42.81
C LEU A 845 -0.63 -19.28 -42.41
N THR A 846 -1.92 -19.09 -42.72
CA THR A 846 -2.68 -17.88 -42.36
C THR A 846 -3.94 -18.25 -41.56
N GLY A 847 -4.66 -17.23 -41.09
CA GLY A 847 -5.93 -17.44 -40.39
C GLY A 847 -7.00 -18.11 -41.26
N GLN A 848 -6.88 -18.03 -42.59
CA GLN A 848 -7.83 -18.60 -43.55
C GLN A 848 -7.51 -20.05 -43.92
N THR A 849 -6.31 -20.56 -43.64
CA THR A 849 -5.93 -21.95 -43.89
C THR A 849 -6.85 -22.89 -43.10
N LYS A 850 -7.47 -23.88 -43.76
CA LYS A 850 -8.36 -24.85 -43.12
C LYS A 850 -7.59 -25.76 -42.15
N SER A 851 -8.28 -26.38 -41.20
CA SER A 851 -7.62 -27.20 -40.18
C SER A 851 -6.87 -28.40 -40.74
N GLU A 852 -7.39 -29.03 -41.79
CA GLU A 852 -6.78 -30.18 -42.48
C GLU A 852 -5.50 -29.74 -43.22
N ASP A 853 -5.59 -28.66 -44.01
CA ASP A 853 -4.43 -28.10 -44.74
C ASP A 853 -3.30 -27.63 -43.81
N ARG A 854 -3.64 -27.12 -42.62
CA ARG A 854 -2.63 -26.70 -41.61
C ARG A 854 -1.75 -27.86 -41.18
N GLU A 855 -2.34 -29.03 -40.96
CA GLU A 855 -1.62 -30.24 -40.55
C GLU A 855 -0.63 -30.65 -41.64
N GLN A 856 -1.11 -30.70 -42.89
CA GLN A 856 -0.30 -31.07 -44.03
C GLN A 856 0.86 -30.10 -44.24
N ASN A 857 0.62 -28.77 -44.20
CA ASN A 857 1.67 -27.77 -44.38
C ASN A 857 2.78 -27.86 -43.32
N VAL A 858 2.42 -28.14 -42.06
CA VAL A 858 3.39 -28.29 -40.96
C VAL A 858 4.21 -29.58 -41.14
N LYS A 859 3.56 -30.67 -41.57
CA LYS A 859 4.22 -31.94 -41.85
C LYS A 859 5.19 -31.79 -43.02
N ASP A 860 4.73 -31.20 -44.12
CA ASP A 860 5.53 -30.94 -45.31
C ASP A 860 6.76 -30.10 -44.97
N PHE A 861 6.61 -29.00 -44.23
CA PHE A 861 7.76 -28.19 -43.82
C PHE A 861 8.75 -28.95 -42.92
N GLN A 862 8.32 -29.91 -42.11
CA GLN A 862 9.24 -30.66 -41.24
C GLN A 862 9.92 -31.83 -41.95
N GLU A 863 9.20 -32.55 -42.80
CA GLU A 863 9.65 -33.80 -43.42
C GLU A 863 10.23 -33.60 -44.82
N ASN A 864 9.66 -32.72 -45.64
CA ASN A 864 10.11 -32.48 -47.01
C ASN A 864 11.37 -31.61 -47.03
N GLN A 865 12.44 -32.08 -47.69
CA GLN A 865 13.71 -31.35 -47.77
C GLN A 865 13.69 -30.21 -48.79
N ASP A 866 12.84 -30.26 -49.81
CA ASP A 866 12.79 -29.26 -50.88
C ASP A 866 12.19 -27.94 -50.39
N ILE A 867 11.34 -28.00 -49.36
CA ILE A 867 10.66 -26.83 -48.79
C ILE A 867 11.61 -26.10 -47.84
N SER A 868 12.09 -24.95 -48.29
CA SER A 868 13.08 -24.14 -47.56
C SER A 868 12.45 -23.04 -46.72
N VAL A 869 11.27 -22.53 -47.10
CA VAL A 869 10.65 -21.36 -46.48
C VAL A 869 9.23 -21.66 -46.00
N PHE A 870 8.88 -21.19 -44.79
CA PHE A 870 7.52 -21.23 -44.26
C PHE A 870 7.05 -19.83 -43.87
N PHE A 871 6.08 -19.30 -44.61
CA PHE A 871 5.44 -18.02 -44.32
C PHE A 871 4.26 -18.19 -43.35
N ILE A 872 4.31 -17.48 -42.23
CA ILE A 872 3.32 -17.64 -41.16
C ILE A 872 2.84 -16.26 -40.71
N SER A 873 1.52 -16.04 -40.70
CA SER A 873 1.02 -14.78 -40.12
C SER A 873 1.21 -14.78 -38.60
N LEU A 874 1.65 -13.67 -38.02
CA LEU A 874 2.03 -13.58 -36.58
C LEU A 874 0.89 -14.08 -35.67
N LYS A 875 -0.36 -13.75 -35.99
CA LYS A 875 -1.54 -14.20 -35.26
C LYS A 875 -1.84 -15.69 -35.44
N ALA A 876 -1.60 -16.25 -36.62
CA ALA A 876 -1.82 -17.67 -36.89
C ALA A 876 -0.65 -18.55 -36.40
N GLY A 877 0.57 -18.00 -36.33
CA GLY A 877 1.75 -18.62 -35.74
C GLY A 877 1.82 -18.52 -34.21
N GLY A 878 1.02 -17.63 -33.62
CA GLY A 878 0.88 -17.48 -32.17
C GLY A 878 0.32 -18.72 -31.48
N VAL A 879 -0.23 -19.70 -32.20
CA VAL A 879 -0.85 -20.89 -31.61
C VAL A 879 0.04 -22.13 -31.77
N GLY A 880 0.15 -22.89 -30.68
CA GLY A 880 0.88 -24.12 -30.35
C GLY A 880 1.59 -25.04 -31.36
N LEU A 881 2.06 -24.61 -32.52
CA LEU A 881 2.73 -25.47 -33.50
C LEU A 881 4.16 -25.86 -33.08
N ASN A 882 4.63 -27.02 -33.54
CA ASN A 882 6.00 -27.51 -33.33
C ASN A 882 6.79 -27.40 -34.63
N LEU A 883 7.80 -26.53 -34.71
CA LEU A 883 8.55 -26.21 -35.93
C LEU A 883 10.08 -26.31 -35.70
N THR A 884 10.53 -27.35 -35.00
CA THR A 884 11.94 -27.52 -34.57
C THR A 884 12.95 -27.70 -35.70
N LYS A 885 12.50 -27.98 -36.93
CA LYS A 885 13.39 -28.10 -38.10
C LYS A 885 13.91 -26.75 -38.62
N ALA A 886 13.32 -25.64 -38.22
CA ALA A 886 13.80 -24.32 -38.61
C ALA A 886 14.98 -23.87 -37.73
N SER A 887 16.04 -23.35 -38.37
CA SER A 887 17.19 -22.76 -37.67
C SER A 887 17.21 -21.23 -37.77
N TYR A 888 16.42 -20.66 -38.67
CA TYR A 888 16.31 -19.21 -38.85
C TYR A 888 14.86 -18.76 -38.71
N VAL A 889 14.66 -17.68 -37.98
CA VAL A 889 13.37 -17.01 -37.80
C VAL A 889 13.51 -15.56 -38.24
N ILE A 890 12.73 -15.16 -39.23
CA ILE A 890 12.70 -13.79 -39.75
C ILE A 890 11.40 -13.14 -39.28
N LEU A 891 11.52 -12.00 -38.60
CA LEU A 891 10.39 -11.13 -38.28
C LEU A 891 10.43 -9.93 -39.23
N LEU A 892 9.43 -9.84 -40.11
CA LEU A 892 9.36 -8.80 -41.14
C LEU A 892 8.92 -7.46 -40.59
N ASP A 893 8.10 -7.45 -39.55
CA ASP A 893 7.56 -6.25 -38.95
C ASP A 893 7.39 -6.41 -37.43
N PRO A 894 7.69 -5.38 -36.62
CA PRO A 894 7.53 -5.45 -35.19
C PRO A 894 6.06 -5.32 -34.78
N TRP A 895 5.71 -5.95 -33.65
CA TRP A 895 4.38 -5.91 -33.07
C TRP A 895 4.35 -5.12 -31.75
N TRP A 896 3.23 -4.51 -31.39
CA TRP A 896 3.15 -3.70 -30.15
C TRP A 896 3.40 -4.52 -28.87
N ASN A 897 2.99 -5.79 -28.86
CA ASN A 897 3.20 -6.72 -27.75
C ASN A 897 4.39 -7.66 -28.03
N PRO A 898 5.52 -7.55 -27.31
CA PRO A 898 6.70 -8.39 -27.53
C PRO A 898 6.45 -9.87 -27.19
N PHE A 899 5.46 -10.19 -26.37
CA PHE A 899 5.16 -11.57 -26.01
C PHE A 899 4.68 -12.41 -27.20
N ILE A 900 3.97 -11.80 -28.16
CA ILE A 900 3.50 -12.50 -29.37
C ILE A 900 4.70 -12.86 -30.27
N GLU A 901 5.69 -11.97 -30.39
CA GLU A 901 6.93 -12.29 -31.11
C GLU A 901 7.72 -13.40 -30.42
N LYS A 902 7.88 -13.34 -29.09
CA LYS A 902 8.53 -14.40 -28.31
C LYS A 902 7.83 -15.75 -28.49
N GLN A 903 6.50 -15.75 -28.53
CA GLN A 903 5.69 -16.94 -28.76
C GLN A 903 5.93 -17.54 -30.16
N ALA A 904 6.08 -16.69 -31.18
CA ALA A 904 6.44 -17.12 -32.54
C ALA A 904 7.87 -17.71 -32.59
N ILE A 905 8.86 -17.05 -31.97
CA ILE A 905 10.24 -17.54 -31.88
C ILE A 905 10.31 -18.89 -31.16
N ALA A 906 9.54 -19.06 -30.09
CA ALA A 906 9.46 -20.29 -29.31
C ALA A 906 8.89 -21.49 -30.09
N ARG A 907 8.34 -21.29 -31.30
CA ARG A 907 7.93 -22.39 -32.20
C ARG A 907 9.13 -23.15 -32.78
N ALA A 908 10.24 -22.45 -33.03
CA ALA A 908 11.49 -23.04 -33.52
C ALA A 908 12.48 -23.31 -32.37
N HIS A 909 12.59 -22.39 -31.41
CA HIS A 909 13.43 -22.57 -30.21
C HIS A 909 12.66 -23.32 -29.13
N ARG A 910 12.56 -24.64 -29.26
CA ARG A 910 11.80 -25.53 -28.38
C ARG A 910 12.60 -26.80 -28.06
N ILE A 911 12.25 -27.50 -26.99
CA ILE A 911 12.82 -28.82 -26.68
C ILE A 911 12.62 -29.74 -27.88
N GLY A 912 13.72 -30.38 -28.32
CA GLY A 912 13.79 -31.13 -29.58
C GLY A 912 14.52 -30.39 -30.70
N GLN A 913 14.85 -29.10 -30.50
CA GLN A 913 15.78 -28.38 -31.35
C GLN A 913 17.22 -28.83 -31.07
N THR A 914 17.95 -29.18 -32.13
CA THR A 914 19.35 -29.61 -32.05
C THR A 914 20.32 -28.57 -32.60
N GLN A 915 19.83 -27.59 -33.35
CA GLN A 915 20.63 -26.55 -33.98
C GLN A 915 20.43 -25.19 -33.28
N PRO A 916 21.45 -24.32 -33.23
CA PRO A 916 21.26 -22.93 -32.81
C PRO A 916 20.18 -22.23 -33.65
N VAL A 917 19.37 -21.39 -33.00
CA VAL A 917 18.29 -20.64 -33.67
C VAL A 917 18.71 -19.18 -33.76
N THR A 918 18.71 -18.65 -34.98
CA THR A 918 18.98 -17.23 -35.24
C THR A 918 17.69 -16.50 -35.56
N VAL A 919 17.36 -15.48 -34.77
CA VAL A 919 16.23 -14.59 -34.97
C VAL A 919 16.73 -13.29 -35.57
N THR A 920 16.22 -12.95 -36.75
CA THR A 920 16.55 -11.72 -37.47
C THR A 920 15.31 -10.85 -37.58
N ARG A 921 15.36 -9.64 -37.01
CA ARG A 921 14.29 -8.64 -37.13
C ARG A 921 14.66 -7.61 -38.18
N PHE A 922 13.83 -7.42 -39.19
CA PHE A 922 14.02 -6.37 -40.19
C PHE A 922 13.24 -5.12 -39.80
N ILE A 923 13.94 -4.02 -39.55
CA ILE A 923 13.36 -2.77 -39.07
C ILE A 923 13.73 -1.64 -40.02
N THR A 924 12.73 -0.92 -40.53
CA THR A 924 12.98 0.21 -41.42
C THR A 924 13.38 1.45 -40.62
N LYS A 925 14.54 2.04 -40.94
CA LYS A 925 15.05 3.26 -40.29
C LYS A 925 14.15 4.47 -40.55
N ASN A 926 14.16 5.41 -39.62
CA ASN A 926 13.39 6.66 -39.62
C ASN A 926 11.87 6.43 -39.73
N THR A 927 11.38 5.29 -39.24
CA THR A 927 9.95 4.95 -39.27
C THR A 927 9.38 4.65 -37.90
N ILE A 928 8.06 4.44 -37.86
CA ILE A 928 7.32 3.99 -36.69
C ILE A 928 7.82 2.65 -36.13
N GLU A 929 8.46 1.81 -36.97
CA GLU A 929 8.97 0.51 -36.53
C GLU A 929 10.09 0.62 -35.50
N GLU A 930 11.02 1.57 -35.66
CA GLU A 930 12.09 1.81 -34.68
C GLU A 930 11.51 2.24 -33.33
N LYS A 931 10.47 3.07 -33.36
CA LYS A 931 9.78 3.52 -32.15
C LYS A 931 9.08 2.38 -31.46
N ILE A 932 8.44 1.47 -32.20
CA ILE A 932 7.85 0.25 -31.63
C ILE A 932 8.93 -0.57 -30.91
N ILE A 933 10.12 -0.74 -31.50
CA ILE A 933 11.23 -1.47 -30.86
C ILE A 933 11.71 -0.76 -29.60
N GLN A 934 11.89 0.57 -29.63
CA GLN A 934 12.27 1.34 -28.44
C GLN A 934 11.23 1.20 -27.32
N LEU A 935 9.94 1.22 -27.65
CA LEU A 935 8.86 0.99 -26.69
C LEU A 935 8.87 -0.44 -26.12
N GLN A 936 9.12 -1.45 -26.95
CA GLN A 936 9.29 -2.82 -26.45
C GLN A 936 10.49 -2.93 -25.48
N GLN A 937 11.59 -2.23 -25.77
CA GLN A 937 12.79 -2.23 -24.92
C GLN A 937 12.53 -1.53 -23.58
N LYS A 938 11.89 -0.35 -23.57
CA LYS A 938 11.45 0.33 -22.34
C LYS A 938 10.62 -0.62 -21.46
N LYS A 939 9.71 -1.39 -22.07
CA LYS A 939 8.89 -2.41 -21.37
C LYS A 939 9.67 -3.60 -20.84
N LYS A 940 10.67 -4.11 -21.57
CA LYS A 940 11.46 -5.29 -21.17
C LYS A 940 12.22 -5.04 -19.87
N VAL A 941 12.67 -3.81 -19.62
CA VAL A 941 13.37 -3.41 -18.37
C VAL A 941 12.41 -3.42 -17.17
N LEU A 942 11.14 -3.07 -17.38
CA LEU A 942 10.10 -3.02 -16.34
C LEU A 942 9.47 -4.40 -16.06
N SER A 943 9.40 -5.29 -17.06
CA SER A 943 8.61 -6.53 -17.05
C SER A 943 9.24 -7.76 -16.36
N ASN A 944 10.42 -7.65 -15.73
CA ASN A 944 11.06 -8.82 -15.10
C ASN A 944 10.37 -9.27 -13.80
N ASP A 945 9.44 -8.48 -13.26
CA ASP A 945 8.59 -8.87 -12.15
C ASP A 945 7.28 -9.49 -12.63
N ILE A 946 6.84 -10.58 -11.97
CA ILE A 946 5.57 -11.30 -12.26
C ILE A 946 4.35 -10.34 -12.28
N ILE A 947 4.43 -9.22 -11.56
CA ILE A 947 3.34 -8.26 -11.34
C ILE A 947 3.58 -6.92 -12.06
N ALA A 948 4.68 -6.77 -12.82
CA ALA A 948 4.92 -5.54 -13.57
C ALA A 948 3.93 -5.41 -14.73
N THR A 949 2.87 -4.64 -14.49
CA THR A 949 1.70 -4.53 -15.35
C THR A 949 1.58 -3.11 -15.84
N ASP A 950 2.01 -2.85 -17.08
CA ASP A 950 1.68 -1.61 -17.78
C ASP A 950 0.72 -1.94 -18.94
N SER A 951 -0.52 -1.46 -18.85
CA SER A 951 -1.56 -1.63 -19.86
C SER A 951 -1.18 -0.92 -21.15
N ILE A 952 -1.14 -1.67 -22.27
CA ILE A 952 -0.82 -1.14 -23.61
C ILE A 952 -1.74 0.03 -24.05
N PRO A 953 -3.06 0.06 -23.76
CA PRO A 953 -3.95 1.10 -24.28
C PRO A 953 -3.75 2.49 -23.68
N ASP A 954 -3.46 2.58 -22.37
CA ASP A 954 -3.34 3.88 -21.69
C ASP A 954 -2.04 4.60 -22.09
N TYR A 955 -0.99 3.83 -22.36
CA TYR A 955 0.33 4.34 -22.73
C TYR A 955 0.41 4.86 -24.17
N ILE A 956 -0.37 4.31 -25.12
CA ILE A 956 -0.42 4.84 -26.48
C ILE A 956 -0.94 6.28 -26.44
N ASP A 957 -1.95 6.57 -25.61
CA ASP A 957 -2.50 7.92 -25.50
C ASP A 957 -1.49 8.94 -24.94
N GLU A 958 -0.59 8.53 -24.03
CA GLU A 958 0.47 9.38 -23.46
C GLU A 958 1.63 9.64 -24.44
N ASP A 959 2.00 8.64 -25.26
CA ASP A 959 3.18 8.70 -26.15
C ASP A 959 2.86 8.95 -27.63
N LEU A 960 1.61 9.25 -27.98
CA LEU A 960 1.18 9.46 -29.38
C LEU A 960 1.97 10.56 -30.09
N GLU A 961 2.33 11.64 -29.38
CA GLU A 961 3.20 12.67 -29.92
C GLU A 961 4.64 12.18 -30.14
N GLU A 962 5.19 11.39 -29.22
CA GLU A 962 6.54 10.80 -29.35
C GLU A 962 6.59 9.84 -30.55
N LEU A 963 5.50 9.09 -30.80
CA LEU A 963 5.36 8.21 -31.96
C LEU A 963 5.38 8.96 -33.31
N LEU A 964 5.07 10.26 -33.34
CA LEU A 964 4.94 11.04 -34.58
C LEU A 964 5.94 12.20 -34.74
N LYS A 965 6.71 12.53 -33.70
CA LYS A 965 7.92 13.38 -33.78
C LYS A 965 9.02 12.64 -34.55
#